data_AF-A0A859DRS3-F1
#
_entry.id   AF-A0A859DRS3-F1
#
_cell.length_a   1.000
_cell.length_b   1.000
_cell.length_c   1.000
_cell.angle_alpha   90.00
_cell.angle_beta   90.00
_cell.angle_gamma   90.00
#
_symmetry.space_group_name_H-M   'P 1'
#
loop_
_entity.id
_entity.type
_entity.pdbx_description
1 polymer ?
#
loop_
_entity_poly.entity_id
_entity_poly.type
_entity_poly.pdbx_seq_one_letter_code
_entity_poly.pdbx_strand_id
1 'polypeptide(L)'
;MAVLPMKRVLICALNQDRKPILEQLQRQGVVQIEDSALEDDIFTKQDRSEAQTAFRKNADMAARALAVLDKYAPQKKDLKTLMNGRRKMPVKVYEEHVQKRDQTMQVCRKILSLEKERAENAAALPKLKTQMVALESWLSYDLPLDYDGTKATTVFAGTLPSAVTLENIYRQLAEDAPQAEKVDVQIISTSQVQTCIFVVCSNSDAAAVQDALRRRNFSKPPATSVNPAEAMKELQQKSQQLQSTSVELEKQLKENAVNRKEIEFAVDYYHMRADKYEVIGRLSQSKRTFVLQGYIPAKNAQRLENWLESQFDVIVEYTEPGEKDDIPILLQNNGFAEAVEPVVESYSLPGKGEMDPSMLVACSYYILFGMMLSDAAYGLIMLIGSGIALKKLKDMSEGLRKTLKMFFFCGISTTVFGFLFGSFFGDAVNVIATTFFNRPDIRLPALWFEPLNRPMKMLVFCFAVGILHLFVGLGAKFYMYVKNGEIWDGICDVIFWYMMVGGAIAFLLSLPQFTSMMGLTFTLSAQAGKIVGMIALAGMFGIILTGGRESRNWGKRILKGLYGVYGITGYLSDILSYSRLLALGLATSVIATVFNKMGSMLGNSVGGVIVFIVVFIIGHTMNLAINALGAYVHTNRLEFVEFFGKFYDGGGRPFEPFAVHTKYYKIEEDDSE
;
A
#
# COMPACT_ATOMS: atom_id res chain seq x y z
N MET A 1 5.46 29.92 10.62
CA MET A 1 4.45 29.30 9.73
C MET A 1 4.99 27.94 9.33
N ALA A 2 4.15 26.91 9.33
CA ALA A 2 4.58 25.54 9.01
C ALA A 2 4.69 25.30 7.49
N VAL A 3 3.90 26.00 6.68
CA VAL A 3 4.10 26.08 5.23
C VAL A 3 5.36 26.90 4.92
N LEU A 4 6.31 26.31 4.21
CA LEU A 4 7.52 26.99 3.80
C LEU A 4 7.26 27.92 2.60
N PRO A 5 7.77 29.17 2.63
CA PRO A 5 7.69 30.05 1.47
C PRO A 5 8.52 29.48 0.31
N MET A 6 7.91 29.38 -0.86
CA MET A 6 8.56 28.90 -2.08
C MET A 6 8.95 30.06 -2.98
N LYS A 7 10.08 29.94 -3.67
CA LYS A 7 10.51 30.86 -4.73
C LYS A 7 10.54 30.11 -6.05
N ARG A 8 10.21 30.81 -7.15
CA ARG A 8 10.48 30.32 -8.50
C ARG A 8 11.97 30.49 -8.77
N VAL A 9 12.63 29.44 -9.23
CA VAL A 9 14.04 29.46 -9.59
C VAL A 9 14.20 29.24 -11.08
N LEU A 10 15.05 30.07 -11.70
CA LEU A 10 15.51 29.91 -13.07
C LEU A 10 17.03 29.76 -13.06
N ILE A 11 17.53 28.64 -13.56
CA ILE A 11 18.97 28.34 -13.64
C ILE A 11 19.36 28.28 -15.11
N CYS A 12 20.30 29.14 -15.52
CA CYS A 12 20.88 29.15 -16.86
C CYS A 12 22.37 28.83 -16.80
N ALA A 13 22.80 27.76 -17.45
CA ALA A 13 24.20 27.32 -17.45
C ALA A 13 24.62 26.72 -18.80
N LEU A 14 25.93 26.47 -18.96
CA LEU A 14 26.50 25.88 -20.17
C LEU A 14 26.11 24.40 -20.32
N ASN A 15 25.91 23.95 -21.57
CA ASN A 15 25.52 22.58 -21.88
C ASN A 15 26.55 21.52 -21.43
N GLN A 16 27.82 21.90 -21.28
CA GLN A 16 28.88 21.02 -20.79
C GLN A 16 28.69 20.64 -19.31
N ASP A 17 28.13 21.55 -18.50
CA ASP A 17 27.96 21.42 -17.05
C ASP A 17 26.60 20.86 -16.65
N ARG A 18 25.70 20.64 -17.63
CA ARG A 18 24.34 20.14 -17.41
C ARG A 18 24.26 18.86 -16.60
N LYS A 19 25.12 17.87 -16.92
CA LYS A 19 25.09 16.55 -16.25
C LYS A 19 25.56 16.65 -14.79
N PRO A 20 26.70 17.29 -14.48
CA PRO A 20 27.12 17.57 -13.10
C PRO A 20 26.07 18.33 -12.28
N ILE A 21 25.52 19.42 -12.83
CA ILE A 21 24.53 20.25 -12.14
C ILE A 21 23.28 19.44 -11.79
N LEU A 22 22.72 18.72 -12.75
CA LEU A 22 21.55 17.86 -12.50
C LEU A 22 21.85 16.75 -11.51
N GLU A 23 23.05 16.18 -11.53
CA GLU A 23 23.42 15.12 -10.58
C GLU A 23 23.46 15.65 -9.14
N GLN A 24 23.97 16.86 -8.92
CA GLN A 24 23.96 17.45 -7.59
C GLN A 24 22.56 17.91 -7.16
N LEU A 25 21.79 18.52 -8.07
CA LEU A 25 20.39 18.87 -7.79
C LEU A 25 19.58 17.64 -7.38
N GLN A 26 19.79 16.52 -8.07
CA GLN A 26 19.16 15.24 -7.73
C GLN A 26 19.58 14.72 -6.35
N ARG A 27 20.87 14.85 -5.99
CA ARG A 27 21.39 14.42 -4.69
C ARG A 27 20.84 15.26 -3.54
N GLN A 28 20.81 16.58 -3.72
CA GLN A 28 20.30 17.50 -2.69
C GLN A 28 18.77 17.42 -2.55
N GLY A 29 18.04 17.16 -3.63
CA GLY A 29 16.58 17.02 -3.58
C GLY A 29 15.87 18.30 -3.14
N VAL A 30 16.40 19.47 -3.53
CA VAL A 30 15.90 20.79 -3.06
C VAL A 30 15.06 21.55 -4.08
N VAL A 31 15.06 21.13 -5.35
CA VAL A 31 14.35 21.81 -6.44
C VAL A 31 13.33 20.88 -7.08
N GLN A 32 12.08 21.32 -7.17
CA GLN A 32 11.08 20.69 -8.04
C GLN A 32 11.19 21.29 -9.43
N ILE A 33 11.45 20.46 -10.42
CA ILE A 33 11.65 20.90 -11.81
C ILE A 33 10.30 20.91 -12.53
N GLU A 34 9.99 22.03 -13.16
CA GLU A 34 8.80 22.19 -14.00
C GLU A 34 9.17 22.23 -15.48
N ASP A 35 8.19 21.96 -16.34
CA ASP A 35 8.38 22.13 -17.78
C ASP A 35 8.66 23.60 -18.08
N SER A 36 9.79 23.85 -18.74
CA SER A 36 10.10 25.21 -19.17
C SER A 36 9.15 25.60 -20.30
N ALA A 37 8.52 26.77 -20.16
CA ALA A 37 7.67 27.38 -21.17
C ALA A 37 8.46 28.15 -22.25
N LEU A 38 9.80 28.10 -22.21
CA LEU A 38 10.68 28.76 -23.18
C LEU A 38 10.86 27.85 -24.39
N GLU A 39 9.91 27.89 -25.33
CA GLU A 39 10.05 27.28 -26.66
C GLU A 39 9.97 28.38 -27.72
N ASP A 40 11.14 28.74 -28.25
CA ASP A 40 11.31 29.75 -29.30
C ASP A 40 12.36 29.23 -30.32
N ASP A 41 12.67 30.00 -31.36
CA ASP A 41 13.67 29.64 -32.39
C ASP A 41 15.07 29.32 -31.82
N ILE A 42 15.38 29.81 -30.61
CA ILE A 42 16.68 29.62 -29.94
C ILE A 42 16.66 28.44 -28.98
N PHE A 43 15.53 28.17 -28.33
CA PHE A 43 15.40 27.20 -27.25
C PHE A 43 14.45 26.08 -27.66
N THR A 44 15.00 24.87 -27.77
CA THR A 44 14.26 23.68 -28.16
C THR A 44 14.41 22.59 -27.10
N LYS A 45 13.37 21.77 -26.94
CA LYS A 45 13.44 20.56 -26.15
C LYS A 45 14.06 19.44 -26.98
N GLN A 46 15.06 18.77 -26.42
CA GLN A 46 15.65 17.60 -27.06
C GLN A 46 14.86 16.36 -26.67
N ASP A 47 14.38 15.61 -27.66
CA ASP A 47 13.81 14.30 -27.39
C ASP A 47 14.91 13.34 -26.90
N ARG A 48 14.81 12.94 -25.63
CA ARG A 48 15.68 11.96 -24.99
C ARG A 48 14.92 10.69 -24.60
N SER A 49 13.71 10.51 -25.13
CA SER A 49 12.82 9.38 -24.83
C SER A 49 13.46 8.03 -25.16
N GLU A 50 14.27 7.94 -26.22
CA GLU A 50 15.00 6.70 -26.55
C GLU A 50 16.01 6.30 -25.46
N ALA A 51 16.81 7.26 -24.99
CA ALA A 51 17.79 7.03 -23.93
C ALA A 51 17.12 6.72 -22.59
N GLN A 52 16.06 7.46 -22.26
CA GLN A 52 15.23 7.21 -21.08
C GLN A 52 14.64 5.79 -21.12
N THR A 53 14.08 5.39 -22.27
CA THR A 53 13.51 4.05 -22.48
C THR A 53 14.59 2.97 -22.37
N ALA A 54 15.79 3.20 -22.89
CA ALA A 54 16.91 2.27 -22.74
C ALA A 54 17.31 2.07 -21.26
N PHE A 55 17.37 3.13 -20.46
CA PHE A 55 17.64 3.03 -19.03
C PHE A 55 16.52 2.33 -18.27
N ARG A 56 15.25 2.64 -18.56
CA ARG A 56 14.10 1.92 -17.97
C ARG A 56 14.14 0.43 -18.31
N LYS A 57 14.41 0.06 -19.57
CA LYS A 57 14.59 -1.35 -19.98
C LYS A 57 15.71 -2.06 -19.22
N ASN A 58 16.83 -1.38 -18.95
CA ASN A 58 17.92 -1.94 -18.16
C ASN A 58 17.53 -2.13 -16.68
N ALA A 59 16.82 -1.17 -16.09
CA ALA A 59 16.28 -1.30 -14.73
C ALA A 59 15.30 -2.49 -14.63
N ASP A 60 14.38 -2.62 -15.59
CA ASP A 60 13.42 -3.73 -15.64
C ASP A 60 14.10 -5.09 -15.86
N MET A 61 15.20 -5.13 -16.61
CA MET A 61 16.01 -6.33 -16.80
C MET A 61 16.66 -6.76 -15.48
N ALA A 62 17.30 -5.83 -14.77
CA ALA A 62 17.92 -6.10 -13.48
C ALA A 62 16.88 -6.49 -12.42
N ALA A 63 15.70 -5.84 -12.40
CA ALA A 63 14.61 -6.18 -11.50
C ALA A 63 14.04 -7.59 -11.76
N ARG A 64 13.89 -7.99 -13.04
CA ARG A 64 13.50 -9.36 -13.39
C ARG A 64 14.55 -10.40 -12.99
N ALA A 65 15.84 -10.11 -13.18
CA ALA A 65 16.91 -11.00 -12.71
C ALA A 65 16.87 -11.18 -11.18
N LEU A 66 16.60 -10.11 -10.43
CA LEU A 66 16.38 -10.16 -8.97
C LEU A 66 15.16 -11.01 -8.59
N ALA A 67 14.05 -10.90 -9.31
CA ALA A 67 12.85 -11.71 -9.07
C ALA A 67 13.12 -13.21 -9.31
N VAL A 68 13.92 -13.55 -10.33
CA VAL A 68 14.38 -14.92 -10.58
C VAL A 68 15.23 -15.42 -9.42
N LEU A 69 16.18 -14.61 -8.93
CA LEU A 69 16.99 -14.98 -7.76
C LEU A 69 16.14 -15.15 -6.49
N ASP A 70 15.10 -14.33 -6.30
CA ASP A 70 14.18 -14.46 -5.15
C ASP A 70 13.41 -15.78 -5.15
N LYS A 71 13.10 -16.33 -6.33
CA LYS A 71 12.42 -17.62 -6.48
C LYS A 71 13.31 -18.81 -6.10
N TYR A 72 14.61 -18.77 -6.43
CA TYR A 72 15.51 -19.93 -6.32
C TYR A 72 16.54 -19.85 -5.19
N ALA A 73 16.87 -18.64 -4.76
CA ALA A 73 17.77 -18.35 -3.65
C ALA A 73 17.13 -17.27 -2.74
N PRO A 74 16.00 -17.59 -2.08
CA PRO A 74 15.32 -16.65 -1.21
C PRO A 74 16.22 -16.26 -0.05
N GLN A 75 16.47 -14.95 0.10
CA GLN A 75 17.14 -14.45 1.28
C GLN A 75 16.15 -14.51 2.45
N LYS A 76 16.60 -14.99 3.63
CA LYS A 76 15.86 -14.76 4.88
C LYS A 76 15.83 -13.25 5.12
N LYS A 77 14.78 -12.59 4.65
CA LYS A 77 14.53 -11.17 4.94
C LYS A 77 14.13 -11.10 6.41
N ASP A 78 15.11 -10.85 7.27
CA ASP A 78 14.88 -10.60 8.68
C ASP A 78 13.87 -9.45 8.80
N LEU A 79 12.89 -9.50 9.71
CA LEU A 79 11.89 -8.43 9.89
C LEU A 79 12.55 -7.04 10.00
N LYS A 80 13.75 -7.00 10.58
CA LYS A 80 14.60 -5.80 10.68
C LYS A 80 15.07 -5.27 9.33
N THR A 81 15.35 -6.13 8.34
CA THR A 81 15.79 -5.71 6.99
C THR A 81 14.64 -5.28 6.09
N LEU A 82 13.41 -5.70 6.40
CA LEU A 82 12.18 -5.21 5.76
C LEU A 82 11.78 -3.84 6.31
N MET A 83 12.03 -3.61 7.60
CA MET A 83 11.65 -2.37 8.27
C MET A 83 12.78 -1.31 8.30
N ASN A 84 14.06 -1.72 8.35
CA ASN A 84 15.16 -0.82 8.05
C ASN A 84 15.06 -0.45 6.56
N GLY A 85 15.04 0.83 6.25
CA GLY A 85 15.01 1.28 4.87
C GLY A 85 16.37 1.11 4.20
N ARG A 86 16.71 2.07 3.34
CA ARG A 86 17.78 1.93 2.35
C ARG A 86 19.16 1.81 3.01
N ARG A 87 20.00 0.90 2.52
CA ARG A 87 21.38 0.72 3.00
C ARG A 87 22.22 1.94 2.62
N LYS A 88 22.95 2.51 3.57
CA LYS A 88 23.86 3.63 3.32
C LYS A 88 25.06 3.16 2.49
N MET A 89 25.43 3.94 1.48
CA MET A 89 26.56 3.67 0.58
C MET A 89 27.40 4.95 0.42
N PRO A 90 28.70 4.92 0.77
CA PRO A 90 29.62 6.02 0.51
C PRO A 90 29.82 6.26 -0.99
N VAL A 91 30.12 7.49 -1.39
CA VAL A 91 30.33 7.89 -2.80
C VAL A 91 31.44 7.07 -3.48
N LYS A 92 32.53 6.74 -2.78
CA LYS A 92 33.63 5.92 -3.33
C LYS A 92 33.16 4.51 -3.75
N VAL A 93 32.33 3.88 -2.92
CA VAL A 93 31.76 2.56 -3.20
C VAL A 93 30.74 2.63 -4.34
N TYR A 94 29.99 3.73 -4.41
CA TYR A 94 29.10 4.01 -5.55
C TYR A 94 29.89 4.04 -6.87
N GLU A 95 31.02 4.76 -6.93
CA GLU A 95 31.84 4.86 -8.14
C GLU A 95 32.43 3.51 -8.57
N GLU A 96 32.90 2.70 -7.63
CA GLU A 96 33.38 1.33 -7.91
C GLU A 96 32.28 0.46 -8.54
N HIS A 97 31.05 0.53 -8.03
CA HIS A 97 29.92 -0.20 -8.60
C HIS A 97 29.50 0.35 -9.97
N VAL A 98 29.62 1.66 -10.21
CA VAL A 98 29.37 2.25 -11.54
C VAL A 98 30.34 1.70 -12.58
N GLN A 99 31.61 1.49 -12.23
CA GLN A 99 32.60 0.91 -13.15
C GLN A 99 32.27 -0.55 -13.52
N LYS A 100 31.68 -1.31 -12.59
CA LYS A 100 31.29 -2.71 -12.80
C LYS A 100 29.92 -2.90 -13.47
N ARG A 101 29.20 -1.83 -13.79
CA ARG A 101 27.81 -1.89 -14.30
C ARG A 101 27.63 -2.80 -15.52
N ASP A 102 28.56 -2.78 -16.46
CA ASP A 102 28.43 -3.54 -17.70
C ASP A 102 28.61 -5.04 -17.44
N GLN A 103 29.50 -5.39 -16.51
CA GLN A 103 29.66 -6.76 -16.02
C GLN A 103 28.41 -7.22 -15.28
N THR A 104 27.84 -6.38 -14.41
CA THR A 104 26.60 -6.68 -13.70
C THR A 104 25.43 -6.92 -14.66
N MET A 105 25.32 -6.10 -15.73
CA MET A 105 24.28 -6.30 -16.75
C MET A 105 24.48 -7.57 -17.58
N GLN A 106 25.73 -8.00 -17.81
CA GLN A 106 26.01 -9.31 -18.41
C GLN A 106 25.54 -10.44 -17.49
N VAL A 107 25.77 -10.34 -16.18
CA VAL A 107 25.25 -11.30 -15.19
C VAL A 107 23.72 -11.33 -15.20
N CYS A 108 23.04 -10.17 -15.24
CA CYS A 108 21.58 -10.11 -15.37
C CYS A 108 21.07 -10.84 -16.62
N ARG A 109 21.72 -10.64 -17.77
CA ARG A 109 21.37 -11.33 -19.02
C ARG A 109 21.57 -12.84 -18.91
N LYS A 110 22.67 -13.27 -18.27
CA LYS A 110 22.96 -14.68 -18.01
C LYS A 110 21.89 -15.32 -17.11
N ILE A 111 21.48 -14.66 -16.03
CA ILE A 111 20.41 -15.15 -15.14
C ILE A 111 19.10 -15.34 -15.92
N LEU A 112 18.73 -14.37 -16.75
CA LEU A 112 17.51 -14.44 -17.55
C LEU A 112 17.59 -15.51 -18.64
N SER A 113 18.75 -15.72 -19.27
CA SER A 113 18.92 -16.80 -20.26
C SER A 113 18.85 -18.18 -19.60
N LEU A 114 19.44 -18.36 -18.41
CA LEU A 114 19.36 -19.60 -17.65
C LEU A 114 17.91 -19.92 -17.23
N GLU A 115 17.15 -18.92 -16.76
CA GLU A 115 15.73 -19.13 -16.44
C GLU A 115 14.90 -19.44 -17.68
N LYS A 116 15.20 -18.82 -18.83
CA LYS A 116 14.52 -19.11 -20.09
C LYS A 116 14.77 -20.55 -20.53
N GLU A 117 16.02 -21.00 -20.56
CA GLU A 117 16.41 -22.36 -20.92
C GLU A 117 15.77 -23.39 -19.97
N ARG A 118 15.76 -23.09 -18.68
CA ARG A 118 15.07 -23.93 -17.69
C ARG A 118 13.56 -23.98 -17.93
N ALA A 119 12.92 -22.85 -18.22
CA ALA A 119 11.49 -22.79 -18.49
C ALA A 119 11.13 -23.60 -19.75
N GLU A 120 11.98 -23.56 -20.78
CA GLU A 120 11.87 -24.40 -21.98
C GLU A 120 11.99 -25.89 -21.64
N ASN A 121 12.99 -26.28 -20.84
CA ASN A 121 13.13 -27.67 -20.36
C ASN A 121 11.91 -28.13 -19.55
N ALA A 122 11.41 -27.27 -18.65
CA ALA A 122 10.23 -27.55 -17.85
C ALA A 122 8.96 -27.70 -18.70
N ALA A 123 8.84 -26.95 -19.81
CA ALA A 123 7.73 -27.08 -20.75
C ALA A 123 7.85 -28.31 -21.67
N ALA A 124 9.07 -28.78 -21.94
CA ALA A 124 9.33 -29.97 -22.74
C ALA A 124 9.07 -31.28 -21.97
N LEU A 125 9.33 -31.32 -20.66
CA LEU A 125 9.16 -32.51 -19.83
C LEU A 125 7.73 -33.11 -19.85
N PRO A 126 6.64 -32.32 -19.72
CA PRO A 126 5.29 -32.84 -19.87
C PRO A 126 5.03 -33.47 -21.24
N LYS A 127 5.53 -32.86 -22.33
CA LYS A 127 5.36 -33.40 -23.69
C LYS A 127 6.03 -34.77 -23.83
N LEU A 128 7.25 -34.91 -23.31
CA LEU A 128 7.96 -36.20 -23.30
C LEU A 128 7.21 -37.23 -22.44
N LYS A 129 6.71 -36.83 -21.26
CA LYS A 129 5.90 -37.73 -20.42
C LYS A 129 4.63 -38.21 -21.13
N THR A 130 3.93 -37.34 -21.85
CA THR A 130 2.75 -37.74 -22.63
C THR A 130 3.12 -38.71 -23.75
N GLN A 131 4.24 -38.50 -24.44
CA GLN A 131 4.75 -39.45 -25.45
C GLN A 131 5.14 -40.80 -24.84
N MET A 132 5.78 -40.79 -23.67
CA MET A 132 6.11 -42.02 -22.93
C MET A 132 4.83 -42.78 -22.56
N VAL A 133 3.85 -42.13 -21.94
CA VAL A 133 2.57 -42.77 -21.58
C VAL A 133 1.86 -43.34 -22.81
N ALA A 134 1.91 -42.66 -23.95
CA ALA A 134 1.35 -43.17 -25.20
C ALA A 134 2.05 -44.45 -25.68
N LEU A 135 3.36 -44.58 -25.46
CA LEU A 135 4.16 -45.75 -25.84
C LEU A 135 4.12 -46.91 -24.83
N GLU A 136 3.70 -46.68 -23.58
CA GLU A 136 3.60 -47.75 -22.55
C GLU A 136 2.73 -48.93 -23.01
N SER A 137 1.66 -48.64 -23.75
CA SER A 137 0.74 -49.66 -24.27
C SER A 137 1.31 -50.45 -25.47
N TRP A 138 2.47 -50.04 -26.00
CA TRP A 138 3.11 -50.61 -27.19
C TRP A 138 4.46 -51.28 -26.89
N LEU A 139 4.86 -51.41 -25.62
CA LEU A 139 6.20 -51.89 -25.23
C LEU A 139 6.51 -53.33 -25.67
N SER A 140 5.49 -54.18 -25.82
CA SER A 140 5.62 -55.56 -26.29
C SER A 140 5.64 -55.69 -27.82
N TYR A 141 5.61 -54.58 -28.55
CA TYR A 141 5.62 -54.57 -30.00
C TYR A 141 7.05 -54.41 -30.55
N ASP A 142 7.47 -55.35 -31.39
CA ASP A 142 8.86 -55.46 -31.84
C ASP A 142 9.19 -54.65 -33.11
N LEU A 143 8.18 -54.09 -33.79
CA LEU A 143 8.33 -53.36 -35.05
C LEU A 143 8.15 -51.84 -34.85
N PRO A 144 8.66 -51.00 -35.77
CA PRO A 144 8.33 -49.57 -35.79
C PRO A 144 6.82 -49.36 -35.99
N LEU A 145 6.26 -48.33 -35.34
CA LEU A 145 4.83 -48.00 -35.46
C LEU A 145 4.45 -47.44 -36.84
N ASP A 146 5.44 -46.97 -37.60
CA ASP A 146 5.30 -46.57 -39.01
C ASP A 146 5.57 -47.72 -40.00
N TYR A 147 5.63 -48.96 -39.53
CA TYR A 147 5.88 -50.09 -40.41
C TYR A 147 4.63 -50.39 -41.27
N ASP A 148 4.70 -50.04 -42.56
CA ASP A 148 3.58 -50.19 -43.50
C ASP A 148 3.44 -51.61 -44.09
N GLY A 149 4.40 -52.50 -43.86
CA GLY A 149 4.35 -53.90 -44.30
C GLY A 149 5.49 -54.36 -45.21
N THR A 150 5.27 -55.45 -45.95
CA THR A 150 6.23 -56.05 -46.89
C THR A 150 5.76 -55.90 -48.35
N LYS A 151 6.53 -56.43 -49.32
CA LYS A 151 6.14 -56.42 -50.74
C LYS A 151 4.81 -57.14 -51.04
N ALA A 152 4.33 -58.01 -50.15
CA ALA A 152 3.11 -58.80 -50.34
C ALA A 152 2.04 -58.58 -49.27
N THR A 153 2.36 -57.90 -48.16
CA THR A 153 1.46 -57.69 -47.02
C THR A 153 1.47 -56.25 -46.54
N THR A 154 0.31 -55.73 -46.16
CA THR A 154 0.14 -54.42 -45.51
C THR A 154 -0.16 -54.59 -44.03
N VAL A 155 0.40 -53.70 -43.21
CA VAL A 155 0.27 -53.72 -41.76
C VAL A 155 -0.48 -52.50 -41.25
N PHE A 156 -1.40 -52.71 -40.31
CA PHE A 156 -2.08 -51.65 -39.58
C PHE A 156 -1.85 -51.80 -38.07
N ALA A 157 -1.06 -50.89 -37.50
CA ALA A 157 -0.91 -50.74 -36.05
C ALA A 157 -1.77 -49.57 -35.55
N GLY A 158 -2.62 -49.80 -34.56
CA GLY A 158 -3.39 -48.74 -33.90
C GLY A 158 -4.31 -49.18 -32.77
N THR A 159 -5.06 -48.22 -32.25
CA THR A 159 -5.91 -48.42 -31.06
C THR A 159 -7.38 -48.43 -31.42
N LEU A 160 -8.14 -49.31 -30.76
CA LEU A 160 -9.61 -49.31 -30.76
C LEU A 160 -10.14 -48.80 -29.41
N PRO A 161 -11.22 -47.99 -29.40
CA PRO A 161 -11.82 -47.52 -28.17
C PRO A 161 -12.61 -48.65 -27.50
N SER A 162 -12.33 -48.92 -26.23
CA SER A 162 -12.85 -50.04 -25.39
C SER A 162 -11.99 -51.31 -25.35
N ALA A 163 -12.17 -52.10 -24.29
CA ALA A 163 -11.60 -53.43 -24.15
C ALA A 163 -12.33 -54.42 -25.07
N VAL A 164 -11.66 -54.89 -26.12
CA VAL A 164 -12.22 -55.82 -27.10
C VAL A 164 -11.42 -57.13 -27.08
N THR A 165 -12.12 -58.25 -27.12
CA THR A 165 -11.50 -59.58 -27.24
C THR A 165 -11.17 -59.91 -28.70
N LEU A 166 -10.18 -60.76 -28.90
CA LEU A 166 -9.68 -61.18 -30.22
C LEU A 166 -10.79 -61.79 -31.08
N GLU A 167 -11.68 -62.60 -30.49
CA GLU A 167 -12.85 -63.19 -31.17
C GLU A 167 -13.84 -62.13 -31.69
N ASN A 168 -14.07 -61.08 -30.90
CA ASN A 168 -14.95 -59.98 -31.30
C ASN A 168 -14.35 -59.15 -32.44
N ILE A 169 -13.04 -58.99 -32.49
CA ILE A 169 -12.35 -58.29 -33.58
C ILE A 169 -12.48 -59.08 -34.89
N TYR A 170 -12.25 -60.39 -34.87
CA TYR A 170 -12.43 -61.24 -36.04
C TYR A 170 -13.87 -61.26 -36.54
N ARG A 171 -14.85 -61.34 -35.64
CA ARG A 171 -16.26 -61.26 -36.01
C ARG A 171 -16.59 -59.93 -36.68
N GLN A 172 -16.11 -58.82 -36.13
CA GLN A 172 -16.34 -57.48 -36.68
C GLN A 172 -15.67 -57.29 -38.04
N LEU A 173 -14.45 -57.79 -38.23
CA LEU A 173 -13.77 -57.75 -39.52
C LEU A 173 -14.46 -58.62 -40.58
N ALA A 174 -15.02 -59.77 -40.19
CA ALA A 174 -15.79 -60.63 -41.08
C ALA A 174 -17.13 -60.01 -41.51
N GLU A 175 -17.79 -59.24 -40.64
CA GLU A 175 -19.02 -58.50 -40.95
C GLU A 175 -18.74 -57.29 -41.87
N ASP A 176 -17.67 -56.54 -41.61
CA ASP A 176 -17.38 -55.28 -42.30
C ASP A 176 -16.52 -55.44 -43.59
N ALA A 177 -15.75 -56.53 -43.72
CA ALA A 177 -14.90 -56.84 -44.87
C ALA A 177 -14.94 -58.33 -45.27
N PRO A 178 -16.07 -58.83 -45.80
CA PRO A 178 -16.25 -60.25 -46.11
C PRO A 178 -15.34 -60.79 -47.23
N GLN A 179 -14.76 -59.90 -48.06
CA GLN A 179 -13.80 -60.24 -49.11
C GLN A 179 -12.36 -60.45 -48.62
N ALA A 180 -12.05 -60.16 -47.35
CA ALA A 180 -10.70 -60.26 -46.80
C ALA A 180 -10.49 -61.63 -46.12
N GLU A 181 -10.12 -62.65 -46.90
CA GLU A 181 -9.92 -64.01 -46.38
C GLU A 181 -8.57 -64.21 -45.66
N LYS A 182 -7.59 -63.33 -45.89
CA LYS A 182 -6.21 -63.46 -45.37
C LYS A 182 -5.86 -62.30 -44.44
N VAL A 183 -6.45 -62.29 -43.25
CA VAL A 183 -6.22 -61.29 -42.20
C VAL A 183 -5.82 -61.99 -40.91
N ASP A 184 -4.71 -61.56 -40.32
CA ASP A 184 -4.29 -61.98 -38.98
C ASP A 184 -4.25 -60.77 -38.05
N VAL A 185 -4.77 -60.94 -36.84
CA VAL A 185 -4.90 -59.90 -35.82
C VAL A 185 -4.27 -60.35 -34.53
N GLN A 186 -3.33 -59.54 -34.04
CA GLN A 186 -2.69 -59.72 -32.75
C GLN A 186 -3.04 -58.55 -31.82
N ILE A 187 -3.43 -58.87 -30.57
CA ILE A 187 -3.60 -57.88 -29.51
C ILE A 187 -2.26 -57.68 -28.81
N ILE A 188 -1.78 -56.44 -28.79
CA ILE A 188 -0.52 -56.06 -28.14
C ILE A 188 -0.76 -55.77 -26.65
N SER A 189 -1.82 -55.01 -26.36
CA SER A 189 -2.23 -54.70 -24.99
C SER A 189 -3.72 -54.34 -24.92
N THR A 190 -4.34 -54.62 -23.78
CA THR A 190 -5.75 -54.28 -23.50
C THR A 190 -5.82 -53.47 -22.22
N SER A 191 -6.40 -52.28 -22.30
CA SER A 191 -6.75 -51.41 -21.17
C SER A 191 -8.27 -51.24 -21.10
N GLN A 192 -8.79 -50.77 -19.96
CA GLN A 192 -10.22 -50.44 -19.82
C GLN A 192 -10.67 -49.36 -20.82
N VAL A 193 -9.75 -48.52 -21.29
CA VAL A 193 -10.04 -47.38 -22.18
C VAL A 193 -9.76 -47.69 -23.66
N GLN A 194 -8.77 -48.53 -23.95
CA GLN A 194 -8.33 -48.81 -25.33
C GLN A 194 -7.71 -50.19 -25.48
N THR A 195 -7.83 -50.78 -26.67
CA THR A 195 -7.14 -52.02 -27.07
C THR A 195 -6.16 -51.71 -28.21
N CYS A 196 -4.87 -52.02 -28.02
CA CYS A 196 -3.85 -51.86 -29.05
C CYS A 196 -3.79 -53.12 -29.90
N ILE A 197 -3.99 -52.97 -31.20
CA ILE A 197 -4.06 -54.08 -32.15
C ILE A 197 -3.04 -53.90 -33.26
N PHE A 198 -2.59 -55.04 -33.76
CA PHE A 198 -1.73 -55.18 -34.92
C PHE A 198 -2.43 -56.10 -35.92
N VAL A 199 -2.70 -55.59 -37.11
CA VAL A 199 -3.43 -56.30 -38.17
C VAL A 199 -2.53 -56.45 -39.38
N VAL A 200 -2.37 -57.68 -39.86
CA VAL A 200 -1.63 -58.01 -41.08
C VAL A 200 -2.62 -58.53 -42.12
N CYS A 201 -2.57 -57.98 -43.33
CA CYS A 201 -3.41 -58.43 -44.44
C CYS A 201 -2.65 -58.47 -45.77
N SER A 202 -3.17 -59.22 -46.74
CA SER A 202 -2.67 -59.21 -48.12
C SER A 202 -2.82 -57.83 -48.76
N ASN A 203 -1.90 -57.42 -49.62
CA ASN A 203 -1.98 -56.15 -50.35
C ASN A 203 -3.28 -55.99 -51.16
N SER A 204 -3.87 -57.10 -51.62
CA SER A 204 -5.17 -57.12 -52.31
C SER A 204 -6.34 -56.67 -51.42
N ASP A 205 -6.22 -56.87 -50.10
CA ASP A 205 -7.32 -56.76 -49.13
C ASP A 205 -7.15 -55.51 -48.24
N ALA A 206 -6.01 -54.82 -48.38
CA ALA A 206 -5.60 -53.67 -47.57
C ALA A 206 -6.66 -52.56 -47.48
N ALA A 207 -7.27 -52.20 -48.61
CA ALA A 207 -8.26 -51.13 -48.67
C ALA A 207 -9.55 -51.50 -47.90
N ALA A 208 -10.01 -52.75 -48.04
CA ALA A 208 -11.19 -53.23 -47.35
C ALA A 208 -10.98 -53.32 -45.83
N VAL A 209 -9.82 -53.81 -45.40
CA VAL A 209 -9.45 -53.90 -43.98
C VAL A 209 -9.30 -52.50 -43.36
N GLN A 210 -8.69 -51.55 -44.08
CA GLN A 210 -8.54 -50.17 -43.61
C GLN A 210 -9.89 -49.47 -43.40
N ASP A 211 -10.84 -49.66 -44.32
CA ASP A 211 -12.18 -49.06 -44.20
C ASP A 211 -12.99 -49.69 -43.06
N ALA A 212 -12.87 -51.00 -42.85
CA ALA A 212 -13.48 -51.70 -41.71
C ALA A 212 -12.93 -51.18 -40.38
N LEU A 213 -11.60 -51.01 -40.27
CA LEU A 213 -10.97 -50.46 -39.07
C LEU A 213 -11.40 -49.00 -38.82
N ARG A 214 -11.47 -48.17 -39.87
CA ARG A 214 -11.92 -46.77 -39.77
C ARG A 214 -13.36 -46.64 -39.25
N ARG A 215 -14.28 -47.51 -39.70
CA ARG A 215 -15.69 -47.53 -39.21
C ARG A 215 -15.79 -47.82 -37.72
N ARG A 216 -14.77 -48.46 -37.14
CA ARG A 216 -14.67 -48.79 -35.71
C ARG A 216 -13.82 -47.80 -34.91
N ASN A 217 -13.61 -46.59 -35.43
CA ASN A 217 -12.84 -45.51 -34.80
C ASN A 217 -11.39 -45.90 -34.49
N PHE A 218 -10.78 -46.70 -35.37
CA PHE A 218 -9.36 -47.01 -35.29
C PHE A 218 -8.50 -45.75 -35.45
N SER A 219 -7.61 -45.51 -34.49
CA SER A 219 -6.64 -44.41 -34.54
C SER A 219 -5.21 -44.93 -34.62
N LYS A 220 -4.43 -44.37 -35.55
CA LYS A 220 -3.00 -44.66 -35.66
C LYS A 220 -2.24 -44.00 -34.50
N PRO A 221 -1.25 -44.68 -33.91
CA PRO A 221 -0.41 -44.11 -32.87
C PRO A 221 0.59 -43.11 -33.48
N PRO A 222 1.25 -42.27 -32.67
CA PRO A 222 2.28 -41.37 -33.17
C PRO A 222 3.42 -42.14 -33.84
N ALA A 223 3.73 -41.71 -35.07
CA ALA A 223 4.80 -42.19 -35.91
C ALA A 223 6.12 -42.32 -35.15
N THR A 224 6.73 -43.52 -35.19
CA THR A 224 8.00 -43.82 -34.54
C THR A 224 8.88 -44.64 -35.48
N SER A 225 10.08 -44.13 -35.77
CA SER A 225 11.03 -44.74 -36.71
C SER A 225 11.76 -45.97 -36.17
N VAL A 226 11.73 -46.18 -34.86
CA VAL A 226 12.39 -47.28 -34.13
C VAL A 226 11.31 -48.11 -33.41
N ASN A 227 11.65 -49.31 -32.93
CA ASN A 227 10.71 -50.08 -32.11
C ASN A 227 10.29 -49.27 -30.85
N PRO A 228 9.05 -49.45 -30.36
CA PRO A 228 8.54 -48.75 -29.19
C PRO A 228 9.42 -48.87 -27.94
N ALA A 229 10.10 -50.00 -27.74
CA ALA A 229 10.97 -50.22 -26.59
C ALA A 229 12.24 -49.34 -26.64
N GLU A 230 12.89 -49.22 -27.79
CA GLU A 230 14.05 -48.33 -27.97
C GLU A 230 13.62 -46.86 -28.00
N ALA A 231 12.48 -46.54 -28.62
CA ALA A 231 11.93 -45.18 -28.61
C ALA A 231 11.57 -44.73 -27.18
N MET A 232 10.99 -45.62 -26.36
CA MET A 232 10.78 -45.37 -24.93
C MET A 232 12.10 -45.11 -24.21
N LYS A 233 13.14 -45.92 -24.49
CA LYS A 233 14.47 -45.74 -23.90
C LYS A 233 15.10 -44.40 -24.29
N GLU A 234 14.99 -43.99 -25.55
CA GLU A 234 15.46 -42.67 -26.02
C GLU A 234 14.71 -41.52 -25.33
N LEU A 235 13.39 -41.61 -25.22
CA LEU A 235 12.58 -40.60 -24.54
C LEU A 235 12.88 -40.54 -23.04
N GLN A 236 13.11 -41.69 -22.40
CA GLN A 236 13.56 -41.77 -21.01
C GLN A 236 14.94 -41.12 -20.84
N GLN A 237 15.90 -41.40 -21.72
CA GLN A 237 17.22 -40.79 -21.70
C GLN A 237 17.14 -39.26 -21.91
N LYS A 238 16.35 -38.80 -22.89
CA LYS A 238 16.10 -37.36 -23.12
C LYS A 238 15.44 -36.71 -21.89
N SER A 239 14.47 -37.37 -21.27
CA SER A 239 13.80 -36.88 -20.05
C SER A 239 14.77 -36.79 -18.88
N GLN A 240 15.60 -37.81 -18.66
CA GLN A 240 16.65 -37.80 -17.63
C GLN A 240 17.70 -36.70 -17.89
N GLN A 241 18.12 -36.53 -19.15
CA GLN A 241 19.05 -35.47 -19.54
C GLN A 241 18.47 -34.08 -19.30
N LEU A 242 17.21 -33.83 -19.69
CA LEU A 242 16.55 -32.55 -19.42
C LEU A 242 16.38 -32.28 -17.92
N GLN A 243 16.11 -33.32 -17.13
CA GLN A 243 16.04 -33.21 -15.67
C GLN A 243 17.40 -32.87 -15.06
N SER A 244 18.47 -33.55 -15.47
CA SER A 244 19.82 -33.29 -14.97
C SER A 244 20.31 -31.89 -15.37
N THR A 245 20.08 -31.48 -16.62
CA THR A 245 20.36 -30.10 -17.07
C THR A 245 19.56 -29.09 -16.27
N SER A 246 18.27 -29.34 -15.97
CA SER A 246 17.46 -28.42 -15.17
C SER A 246 17.97 -28.27 -13.73
N VAL A 247 18.52 -29.34 -13.13
CA VAL A 247 19.16 -29.29 -11.80
C VAL A 247 20.46 -28.49 -11.85
N GLU A 248 21.28 -28.69 -12.89
CA GLU A 248 22.52 -27.94 -13.07
C GLU A 248 22.26 -26.44 -13.32
N LEU A 249 21.27 -26.10 -14.15
CA LEU A 249 20.82 -24.73 -14.36
C LEU A 249 20.35 -24.07 -13.06
N GLU A 250 19.61 -24.81 -12.21
CA GLU A 250 19.20 -24.31 -10.90
C GLU A 250 20.39 -24.06 -9.98
N LYS A 251 21.40 -24.94 -10.01
CA LYS A 251 22.64 -24.76 -9.25
C LYS A 251 23.38 -23.50 -9.71
N GLN A 252 23.53 -23.30 -11.02
CA GLN A 252 24.14 -22.09 -11.58
C GLN A 252 23.35 -20.82 -11.21
N LEU A 253 22.02 -20.87 -11.20
CA LEU A 253 21.19 -19.75 -10.74
C LEU A 253 21.46 -19.41 -9.26
N LYS A 254 21.63 -20.42 -8.40
CA LYS A 254 21.98 -20.22 -6.98
C LYS A 254 23.38 -19.66 -6.79
N GLU A 255 24.35 -20.08 -7.60
CA GLU A 255 25.73 -19.54 -7.56
C GLU A 255 25.77 -18.04 -7.91
N ASN A 256 24.95 -17.61 -8.89
CA ASN A 256 24.83 -16.19 -9.26
C ASN A 256 24.14 -15.33 -8.17
N ALA A 257 23.59 -15.92 -7.10
CA ALA A 257 23.01 -15.17 -5.99
C ALA A 257 24.05 -14.32 -5.24
N VAL A 258 25.35 -14.59 -5.37
CA VAL A 258 26.43 -13.78 -4.78
C VAL A 258 26.42 -12.34 -5.32
N ASN A 259 26.09 -12.16 -6.60
CA ASN A 259 26.05 -10.84 -7.26
C ASN A 259 24.78 -10.03 -6.94
N ARG A 260 23.91 -10.53 -6.06
CA ARG A 260 22.63 -9.90 -5.74
C ARG A 260 22.75 -8.44 -5.33
N LYS A 261 23.75 -8.07 -4.51
CA LYS A 261 23.99 -6.68 -4.09
C LYS A 261 24.31 -5.75 -5.26
N GLU A 262 25.06 -6.24 -6.24
CA GLU A 262 25.42 -5.49 -7.45
C GLU A 262 24.19 -5.32 -8.35
N ILE A 263 23.34 -6.35 -8.45
CA ILE A 263 22.07 -6.26 -9.20
C ILE A 263 21.10 -5.29 -8.51
N GLU A 264 21.01 -5.30 -7.17
CA GLU A 264 20.24 -4.30 -6.38
C GLU A 264 20.73 -2.88 -6.70
N PHE A 265 22.05 -2.67 -6.78
CA PHE A 265 22.63 -1.39 -7.16
C PHE A 265 22.31 -1.01 -8.61
N ALA A 266 22.38 -1.95 -9.54
CA ALA A 266 22.09 -1.70 -10.95
C ALA A 266 20.64 -1.24 -11.15
N VAL A 267 19.67 -1.83 -10.44
CA VAL A 267 18.26 -1.37 -10.46
C VAL A 267 18.17 0.10 -10.05
N ASP A 268 18.71 0.44 -8.88
CA ASP A 268 18.70 1.80 -8.34
C ASP A 268 19.42 2.80 -9.26
N TYR A 269 20.57 2.42 -9.80
CA TYR A 269 21.37 3.23 -10.72
C TYR A 269 20.63 3.54 -12.02
N TYR A 270 20.03 2.53 -12.66
CA TYR A 270 19.34 2.72 -13.94
C TYR A 270 18.02 3.47 -13.79
N HIS A 271 17.30 3.31 -12.67
CA HIS A 271 16.15 4.16 -12.36
C HIS A 271 16.56 5.62 -12.19
N MET A 272 17.56 5.90 -11.34
CA MET A 272 18.06 7.27 -11.13
C MET A 272 18.54 7.93 -12.44
N ARG A 273 19.19 7.15 -13.33
CA ARG A 273 19.58 7.61 -14.66
C ARG A 273 18.37 7.86 -15.55
N ALA A 274 17.34 7.02 -15.53
CA ALA A 274 16.11 7.25 -16.29
C ALA A 274 15.43 8.56 -15.86
N ASP A 275 15.28 8.80 -14.55
CA ASP A 275 14.67 10.03 -14.02
C ASP A 275 15.45 11.27 -14.43
N LYS A 276 16.80 11.20 -14.43
CA LYS A 276 17.65 12.29 -14.91
C LYS A 276 17.44 12.59 -16.39
N TYR A 277 17.31 11.56 -17.23
CA TYR A 277 17.10 11.76 -18.67
C TYR A 277 15.68 12.24 -18.98
N GLU A 278 14.70 11.89 -18.15
CA GLU A 278 13.35 12.46 -18.20
C GLU A 278 13.39 13.96 -17.96
N VAL A 279 14.07 14.41 -16.90
CA VAL A 279 14.26 15.83 -16.62
C VAL A 279 14.99 16.54 -17.76
N ILE A 280 16.06 15.93 -18.32
CA ILE A 280 16.78 16.52 -19.46
C ILE A 280 15.86 16.77 -20.66
N GLY A 281 14.87 15.91 -20.88
CA GLY A 281 13.86 16.10 -21.93
C GLY A 281 12.90 17.27 -21.69
N ARG A 282 12.71 17.67 -20.43
CA ARG A 282 11.86 18.80 -20.02
C ARG A 282 12.58 20.15 -20.06
N LEU A 283 13.92 20.14 -20.12
CA LEU A 283 14.74 21.36 -20.16
C LEU A 283 14.73 22.01 -21.55
N SER A 284 14.62 23.33 -21.57
CA SER A 284 14.83 24.14 -22.77
C SER A 284 16.31 24.35 -23.04
N GLN A 285 16.78 24.04 -24.25
CA GLN A 285 18.20 24.07 -24.60
C GLN A 285 18.46 24.89 -25.87
N SER A 286 19.51 25.71 -25.82
CA SER A 286 20.11 26.36 -26.98
C SER A 286 21.32 25.56 -27.47
N LYS A 287 22.02 26.08 -28.49
CA LYS A 287 23.28 25.48 -28.99
C LYS A 287 24.35 25.35 -27.90
N ARG A 288 24.38 26.25 -26.91
CA ARG A 288 25.47 26.31 -25.90
C ARG A 288 25.00 26.32 -24.45
N THR A 289 23.74 26.67 -24.19
CA THR A 289 23.18 26.83 -22.83
C THR A 289 21.93 26.00 -22.64
N PHE A 290 21.61 25.68 -21.39
CA PHE A 290 20.32 25.11 -21.00
C PHE A 290 19.68 25.98 -19.92
N VAL A 291 18.35 25.96 -19.88
CA VAL A 291 17.54 26.66 -18.87
C VAL A 291 16.70 25.63 -18.12
N LEU A 292 16.78 25.69 -16.79
CA LEU A 292 15.97 24.91 -15.87
C LEU A 292 15.06 25.88 -15.11
N GLN A 293 13.78 25.54 -15.04
CA GLN A 293 12.79 26.27 -14.24
C GLN A 293 12.17 25.35 -13.21
N GLY A 294 11.83 25.90 -12.04
CA GLY A 294 11.25 25.13 -10.97
C GLY A 294 10.91 25.94 -9.72
N TYR A 295 10.57 25.22 -8.65
CA TYR A 295 10.32 25.78 -7.34
C TYR A 295 11.36 25.30 -6.33
N ILE A 296 11.75 26.17 -5.41
CA ILE A 296 12.68 25.88 -4.31
C ILE A 296 12.17 26.52 -3.00
N PRO A 297 12.30 25.86 -1.84
CA PRO A 297 12.04 26.49 -0.56
C PRO A 297 12.99 27.68 -0.34
N ALA A 298 12.48 28.84 0.06
CA ALA A 298 13.26 30.08 0.18
C ALA A 298 14.47 29.93 1.14
N LYS A 299 14.37 29.05 2.14
CA LYS A 299 15.46 28.72 3.07
C LYS A 299 16.67 28.07 2.39
N ASN A 300 16.45 27.33 1.31
CA ASN A 300 17.50 26.59 0.60
C ASN A 300 18.04 27.35 -0.61
N ALA A 301 17.37 28.44 -1.03
CA ALA A 301 17.74 29.24 -2.20
C ALA A 301 19.20 29.73 -2.14
N GLN A 302 19.57 30.49 -1.11
CA GLN A 302 20.92 31.05 -0.99
C GLN A 302 22.02 29.99 -0.95
N ARG A 303 21.76 28.86 -0.28
CA ARG A 303 22.72 27.76 -0.19
C ARG A 303 22.98 27.14 -1.55
N LEU A 304 21.93 26.99 -2.36
CA LEU A 304 22.05 26.45 -3.72
C LEU A 304 22.78 27.41 -4.64
N GLU A 305 22.44 28.70 -4.60
CA GLU A 305 23.07 29.76 -5.39
C GLU A 305 24.59 29.81 -5.15
N ASN A 306 25.00 29.97 -3.88
CA ASN A 306 26.42 30.03 -3.51
C ASN A 306 27.20 28.79 -3.96
N TRP A 307 26.57 27.61 -3.91
CA TRP A 307 27.21 26.37 -4.34
C TRP A 307 27.36 26.32 -5.87
N LEU A 308 26.30 26.66 -6.61
CA LEU A 308 26.30 26.68 -8.07
C LEU A 308 27.36 27.64 -8.62
N GLU A 309 27.42 28.88 -8.10
CA GLU A 309 28.40 29.89 -8.51
C GLU A 309 29.85 29.52 -8.18
N SER A 310 30.08 28.72 -7.13
CA SER A 310 31.43 28.30 -6.75
C SER A 310 32.04 27.25 -7.68
N GLN A 311 31.21 26.47 -8.37
CA GLN A 311 31.65 25.32 -9.16
C GLN A 311 31.46 25.51 -10.68
N PHE A 312 30.54 26.37 -11.10
CA PHE A 312 30.12 26.48 -12.50
C PHE A 312 29.87 27.93 -12.92
N ASP A 313 30.02 28.20 -14.22
CA ASP A 313 29.57 29.45 -14.84
C ASP A 313 28.04 29.39 -15.04
N VAL A 314 27.29 29.94 -14.08
CA VAL A 314 25.83 29.83 -13.98
C VAL A 314 25.19 31.14 -13.56
N ILE A 315 24.00 31.40 -14.09
CA ILE A 315 23.14 32.50 -13.65
C ILE A 315 21.93 31.86 -12.98
N VAL A 316 21.67 32.25 -11.74
CA VAL A 316 20.49 31.84 -10.97
C VAL A 316 19.63 33.06 -10.71
N GLU A 317 18.36 32.99 -11.10
CA GLU A 317 17.39 34.05 -10.85
C GLU A 317 16.26 33.50 -9.97
N TYR A 318 15.91 34.25 -8.93
CA TYR A 318 14.79 33.94 -8.06
C TYR A 318 13.69 34.97 -8.22
N THR A 319 12.47 34.51 -8.50
CA THR A 319 11.28 35.36 -8.60
C THR A 319 10.26 34.93 -7.56
N GLU A 320 9.53 35.89 -6.98
CA GLU A 320 8.37 35.59 -6.15
C GLU A 320 7.22 35.11 -7.04
N PRO A 321 6.59 33.96 -6.74
CA PRO A 321 5.46 33.49 -7.52
C PRO A 321 4.28 34.46 -7.44
N GLY A 322 3.53 34.62 -8.53
CA GLY A 322 2.38 35.51 -8.59
C GLY A 322 1.18 35.01 -7.76
N GLU A 323 0.22 35.91 -7.50
CA GLU A 323 -1.02 35.58 -6.77
C GLU A 323 -1.90 34.52 -7.47
N LYS A 324 -1.70 34.28 -8.77
CA LYS A 324 -2.43 33.26 -9.55
C LYS A 324 -1.65 31.98 -9.83
N ASP A 325 -0.37 31.93 -9.46
CA ASP A 325 0.45 30.75 -9.69
C ASP A 325 0.04 29.62 -8.73
N ASP A 326 -0.01 28.40 -9.27
CA ASP A 326 -0.18 27.16 -8.50
C ASP A 326 1.18 26.74 -7.92
N ILE A 327 1.39 27.02 -6.64
CA ILE A 327 2.68 26.90 -5.95
C ILE A 327 2.70 25.57 -5.20
N PRO A 328 3.73 24.73 -5.37
CA PRO A 328 3.86 23.50 -4.60
C PRO A 328 4.12 23.78 -3.11
N ILE A 329 3.70 22.87 -2.25
CA ILE A 329 3.66 23.09 -0.81
C ILE A 329 4.57 22.08 -0.10
N LEU A 330 5.44 22.63 0.76
CA LEU A 330 6.29 21.86 1.65
C LEU A 330 6.00 22.26 3.10
N LEU A 331 5.63 21.28 3.91
CA LEU A 331 5.41 21.46 5.34
C LEU A 331 6.71 21.24 6.12
N GLN A 332 6.96 22.11 7.11
CA GLN A 332 8.01 21.94 8.10
C GLN A 332 7.44 22.19 9.49
N ASN A 333 6.97 21.12 10.12
CA ASN A 333 6.44 21.16 11.48
C ASN A 333 7.46 20.74 12.55
N ASN A 334 7.11 21.02 13.81
CA ASN A 334 7.83 20.48 14.97
C ASN A 334 7.59 18.96 15.08
N GLY A 335 8.44 18.24 15.83
CA GLY A 335 8.33 16.77 15.93
C GLY A 335 7.01 16.23 16.50
N PHE A 336 6.18 17.10 17.10
CA PHE A 336 4.85 16.77 17.60
C PHE A 336 3.79 16.83 16.48
N ALA A 337 3.74 17.92 15.71
CA ALA A 337 2.82 18.08 14.59
C ALA A 337 3.28 17.33 13.32
N GLU A 338 4.59 17.15 13.12
CA GLU A 338 5.19 16.35 12.03
C GLU A 338 4.63 14.92 12.00
N ALA A 339 4.31 14.36 13.17
CA ALA A 339 3.81 13.01 13.28
C ALA A 339 2.43 12.81 12.64
N VAL A 340 1.58 13.85 12.60
CA VAL A 340 0.24 13.79 11.97
C VAL A 340 0.20 14.31 10.54
N GLU A 341 1.32 14.82 9.99
CA GLU A 341 1.38 15.26 8.60
C GLU A 341 0.86 14.22 7.60
N PRO A 342 1.19 12.90 7.71
CA PRO A 342 0.64 11.90 6.79
C PRO A 342 -0.89 11.80 6.84
N VAL A 343 -1.51 12.10 7.98
CA VAL A 343 -2.97 12.12 8.13
C VAL A 343 -3.54 13.32 7.39
N VAL A 344 -2.94 14.51 7.55
CA VAL A 344 -3.35 15.73 6.83
C VAL A 344 -3.15 15.57 5.32
N GLU A 345 -1.98 15.08 4.89
CA GLU A 345 -1.65 14.80 3.48
C GLU A 345 -2.62 13.82 2.82
N SER A 346 -3.14 12.84 3.57
CA SER A 346 -4.10 11.87 3.06
C SER A 346 -5.49 12.47 2.76
N TYR A 347 -5.82 13.61 3.36
CA TYR A 347 -7.02 14.37 3.05
C TYR A 347 -6.75 15.35 1.90
N SER A 348 -5.87 16.32 2.14
CA SER A 348 -5.32 17.25 1.14
C SER A 348 -4.31 18.19 1.81
N LEU A 349 -3.37 18.73 1.03
CA LEU A 349 -2.47 19.78 1.50
C LEU A 349 -3.16 21.15 1.54
N PRO A 350 -2.67 22.09 2.39
CA PRO A 350 -3.33 23.37 2.58
C PRO A 350 -3.43 24.15 1.26
N GLY A 351 -4.56 24.81 1.01
CA GLY A 351 -4.71 25.70 -0.14
C GLY A 351 -3.84 26.96 -0.05
N LYS A 352 -3.86 27.77 -1.12
CA LYS A 352 -3.10 29.02 -1.17
C LYS A 352 -3.60 30.00 -0.11
N GLY A 353 -2.68 30.43 0.77
CA GLY A 353 -3.01 31.36 1.86
C GLY A 353 -3.66 30.69 3.09
N GLU A 354 -3.93 29.38 3.02
CA GLU A 354 -4.47 28.64 4.15
C GLU A 354 -3.43 28.43 5.26
N MET A 355 -3.92 28.24 6.49
CA MET A 355 -3.08 27.86 7.61
C MET A 355 -2.92 26.33 7.64
N ASP A 356 -1.71 25.86 7.93
CA ASP A 356 -1.48 24.42 8.18
C ASP A 356 -2.28 23.95 9.41
N PRO A 357 -3.18 22.96 9.27
CA PRO A 357 -3.98 22.42 10.37
C PRO A 357 -3.19 21.45 11.26
N SER A 358 -1.98 21.02 10.88
CA SER A 358 -1.25 19.90 11.50
C SER A 358 -1.09 20.03 13.02
N MET A 359 -0.81 21.24 13.54
CA MET A 359 -0.69 21.44 14.99
C MET A 359 -2.03 21.29 15.73
N LEU A 360 -3.12 21.81 15.15
CA LEU A 360 -4.45 21.68 15.75
C LEU A 360 -4.89 20.22 15.73
N VAL A 361 -4.69 19.55 14.59
CA VAL A 361 -4.95 18.12 14.41
C VAL A 361 -4.12 17.31 15.39
N ALA A 362 -2.82 17.60 15.58
CA ALA A 362 -2.01 16.84 16.53
C ALA A 362 -2.58 16.87 17.95
N CYS A 363 -3.03 18.06 18.41
CA CYS A 363 -3.64 18.21 19.72
C CYS A 363 -4.97 17.45 19.85
N SER A 364 -5.88 17.59 18.88
CA SER A 364 -7.18 16.93 18.92
C SER A 364 -7.07 15.42 18.69
N TYR A 365 -6.30 15.00 17.69
CA TYR A 365 -6.13 13.62 17.26
C TYR A 365 -5.66 12.72 18.41
N TYR A 366 -4.61 13.12 19.12
CA TYR A 366 -4.08 12.31 20.23
C TYR A 366 -5.09 12.17 21.36
N ILE A 367 -5.86 13.23 21.66
CA ILE A 367 -6.90 13.20 22.68
C ILE A 367 -8.05 12.29 22.26
N LEU A 368 -8.59 12.48 21.05
CA LEU A 368 -9.70 11.70 20.51
C LEU A 368 -9.36 10.21 20.40
N PHE A 369 -8.19 9.89 19.84
CA PHE A 369 -7.70 8.52 19.74
C PHE A 369 -7.52 7.87 21.12
N GLY A 370 -6.94 8.60 22.07
CA GLY A 370 -6.74 8.15 23.45
C GLY A 370 -8.05 7.78 24.14
N MET A 371 -9.10 8.59 23.94
CA MET A 371 -10.44 8.33 24.48
C MET A 371 -11.17 7.18 23.80
N MET A 372 -10.89 6.88 22.52
CA MET A 372 -11.52 5.76 21.81
C MET A 372 -10.98 4.40 22.23
N LEU A 373 -9.67 4.29 22.42
CA LEU A 373 -9.04 3.02 22.81
C LEU A 373 -9.04 2.83 24.33
N SER A 374 -8.78 3.89 25.09
CA SER A 374 -9.05 4.03 26.52
C SER A 374 -8.67 2.85 27.44
N ASP A 375 -7.54 2.17 27.15
CA ASP A 375 -7.01 1.06 27.97
C ASP A 375 -5.51 1.29 28.24
N ALA A 376 -5.14 1.29 29.52
CA ALA A 376 -3.79 1.66 29.94
C ALA A 376 -2.72 0.67 29.44
N ALA A 377 -3.05 -0.62 29.42
CA ALA A 377 -2.13 -1.66 28.96
C ALA A 377 -1.92 -1.57 27.46
N TYR A 378 -2.98 -1.35 26.68
CA TYR A 378 -2.88 -1.15 25.23
C TYR A 378 -2.07 0.10 24.87
N GLY A 379 -2.30 1.20 25.58
CA GLY A 379 -1.49 2.41 25.44
C GLY A 379 0.00 2.14 25.69
N LEU A 380 0.33 1.40 26.76
CA LEU A 380 1.71 1.06 27.10
C LEU A 380 2.36 0.15 26.04
N ILE A 381 1.63 -0.85 25.53
CA ILE A 381 2.12 -1.74 24.46
C ILE A 381 2.43 -0.93 23.21
N MET A 382 1.54 -0.01 22.81
CA MET A 382 1.78 0.86 21.65
C MET A 382 2.93 1.85 21.88
N LEU A 383 3.03 2.44 23.07
CA LEU A 383 4.09 3.38 23.45
C LEU A 383 5.45 2.69 23.41
N ILE A 384 5.57 1.53 24.07
CA ILE A 384 6.82 0.77 24.12
C ILE A 384 7.15 0.19 22.75
N GLY A 385 6.17 -0.40 22.06
CA GLY A 385 6.35 -0.96 20.72
C GLY A 385 6.83 0.07 19.70
N SER A 386 6.16 1.23 19.66
CA SER A 386 6.53 2.34 18.75
C SER A 386 7.86 2.97 19.15
N GLY A 387 8.13 3.13 20.45
CA GLY A 387 9.41 3.66 20.95
C GLY A 387 10.61 2.74 20.65
N ILE A 388 10.45 1.43 20.84
CA ILE A 388 11.47 0.43 20.47
C ILE A 388 11.68 0.44 18.95
N ALA A 389 10.62 0.48 18.16
CA ALA A 389 10.70 0.53 16.71
C ALA A 389 11.43 1.80 16.23
N LEU A 390 11.11 2.98 16.78
CA LEU A 390 11.81 4.23 16.46
C LEU A 390 13.30 4.21 16.84
N LYS A 391 13.67 3.55 17.95
CA LYS A 391 15.07 3.46 18.40
C LYS A 391 15.88 2.43 17.59
N LYS A 392 15.26 1.31 17.24
CA LYS A 392 15.92 0.15 16.62
C LYS A 392 15.96 0.24 15.09
N LEU A 393 14.98 0.91 14.49
CA LEU A 393 14.85 1.08 13.04
C LEU A 393 15.20 2.53 12.69
N LYS A 394 16.51 2.83 12.60
CA LYS A 394 16.98 4.20 12.35
C LYS A 394 16.84 4.64 10.89
N ASP A 395 16.88 3.69 9.96
CA ASP A 395 16.93 3.97 8.51
C ASP A 395 15.55 3.84 7.83
N MET A 396 14.44 3.92 8.55
CA MET A 396 13.10 3.78 7.97
C MET A 396 12.76 4.90 6.97
N SER A 397 11.78 4.65 6.11
CA SER A 397 11.17 5.72 5.31
C SER A 397 10.60 6.82 6.20
N GLU A 398 10.63 8.05 5.70
CA GLU A 398 10.17 9.21 6.45
C GLU A 398 8.70 9.09 6.86
N GLY A 399 7.83 8.64 5.94
CA GLY A 399 6.41 8.38 6.23
C GLY A 399 6.20 7.36 7.34
N LEU A 400 6.91 6.21 7.32
CA LEU A 400 6.79 5.20 8.38
C LEU A 400 7.27 5.76 9.73
N ARG A 401 8.32 6.58 9.73
CA ARG A 401 8.82 7.24 10.95
C ARG A 401 7.79 8.20 11.53
N LYS A 402 7.13 9.01 10.69
CA LYS A 402 6.04 9.92 11.12
C LYS A 402 4.87 9.11 11.69
N THR A 403 4.42 8.05 11.02
CA THR A 403 3.36 7.16 11.51
C THR A 403 3.71 6.49 12.85
N LEU A 404 4.94 6.01 13.05
CA LEU A 404 5.35 5.44 14.34
C LEU A 404 5.42 6.49 15.45
N LYS A 405 5.88 7.73 15.16
CA LYS A 405 5.82 8.84 16.12
C LYS A 405 4.37 9.15 16.50
N MET A 406 3.44 9.11 15.54
CA MET A 406 2.02 9.32 15.81
C MET A 406 1.48 8.25 16.76
N PHE A 407 1.72 6.96 16.49
CA PHE A 407 1.31 5.89 17.39
C PHE A 407 1.98 5.97 18.77
N PHE A 408 3.20 6.49 18.85
CA PHE A 408 3.88 6.76 20.12
C PHE A 408 3.12 7.80 20.96
N PHE A 409 2.75 8.95 20.37
CA PHE A 409 1.96 9.98 21.06
C PHE A 409 0.53 9.53 21.37
N CYS A 410 -0.11 8.80 20.45
CA CYS A 410 -1.39 8.14 20.70
C CYS A 410 -1.30 7.17 21.88
N GLY A 411 -0.23 6.36 21.97
CA GLY A 411 0.02 5.44 23.07
C GLY A 411 0.11 6.15 24.42
N ILE A 412 0.80 7.29 24.49
CA ILE A 412 0.84 8.13 25.70
C ILE A 412 -0.57 8.56 26.11
N SER A 413 -1.35 9.09 25.17
CA SER A 413 -2.71 9.55 25.44
C SER A 413 -3.63 8.41 25.89
N THR A 414 -3.60 7.26 25.19
CA THR A 414 -4.37 6.07 25.58
C THR A 414 -3.98 5.59 26.97
N THR A 415 -2.70 5.61 27.33
CA THR A 415 -2.26 5.24 28.69
C THR A 415 -2.85 6.18 29.74
N VAL A 416 -2.82 7.50 29.50
CA VAL A 416 -3.40 8.50 30.41
C VAL A 416 -4.90 8.26 30.58
N PHE A 417 -5.67 8.15 29.49
CA PHE A 417 -7.10 7.91 29.56
C PHE A 417 -7.46 6.53 30.14
N GLY A 418 -6.65 5.51 29.88
CA GLY A 418 -6.79 4.19 30.49
C GLY A 418 -6.69 4.24 32.01
N PHE A 419 -5.72 4.97 32.57
CA PHE A 419 -5.61 5.18 34.02
C PHE A 419 -6.74 6.06 34.57
N LEU A 420 -7.18 7.09 33.83
CA LEU A 420 -8.33 7.92 34.23
C LEU A 420 -9.61 7.08 34.37
N PHE A 421 -9.83 6.14 33.45
CA PHE A 421 -11.00 5.28 33.43
C PHE A 421 -10.85 3.97 34.23
N GLY A 422 -9.65 3.67 34.70
CA GLY A 422 -9.35 2.45 35.47
C GLY A 422 -9.34 1.16 34.65
N SER A 423 -9.09 1.25 33.34
CA SER A 423 -9.07 0.09 32.44
C SER A 423 -7.64 -0.38 32.19
N PHE A 424 -7.33 -1.64 32.54
CA PHE A 424 -6.04 -2.28 32.30
C PHE A 424 -6.26 -3.71 31.78
N PHE A 425 -6.07 -3.91 30.47
CA PHE A 425 -6.57 -5.10 29.77
C PHE A 425 -8.07 -5.34 30.10
N GLY A 426 -8.87 -4.27 30.11
CA GLY A 426 -10.21 -4.25 30.71
C GLY A 426 -10.15 -4.40 32.23
N ASP A 427 -10.72 -5.50 32.75
CA ASP A 427 -10.78 -5.86 34.17
C ASP A 427 -9.82 -7.01 34.55
N ALA A 428 -8.76 -7.24 33.76
CA ALA A 428 -7.86 -8.38 33.92
C ALA A 428 -7.26 -8.46 35.33
N VAL A 429 -6.87 -7.33 35.91
CA VAL A 429 -6.32 -7.26 37.28
C VAL A 429 -7.32 -7.83 38.29
N ASN A 430 -8.60 -7.50 38.16
CA ASN A 430 -9.67 -7.96 39.05
C ASN A 430 -9.94 -9.46 38.83
N VAL A 431 -10.02 -9.91 37.57
CA VAL A 431 -10.28 -11.30 37.22
C VAL A 431 -9.15 -12.21 37.69
N ILE A 432 -7.90 -11.80 37.51
CA ILE A 432 -6.73 -12.54 37.95
C ILE A 432 -6.68 -12.63 39.48
N ALA A 433 -6.88 -11.50 40.18
CA ALA A 433 -6.85 -11.46 41.64
C ALA A 433 -7.96 -12.31 42.29
N THR A 434 -9.17 -12.31 41.70
CA THR A 434 -10.31 -13.09 42.20
C THR A 434 -10.19 -14.58 41.88
N THR A 435 -9.81 -14.94 40.65
CA THR A 435 -9.86 -16.34 40.18
C THR A 435 -8.64 -17.15 40.58
N PHE A 436 -7.44 -16.56 40.56
CA PHE A 436 -6.19 -17.27 40.83
C PHE A 436 -5.64 -17.01 42.25
N PHE A 437 -5.88 -15.83 42.81
CA PHE A 437 -5.36 -15.44 44.12
C PHE A 437 -6.41 -15.37 45.24
N ASN A 438 -7.70 -15.63 44.94
CA ASN A 438 -8.81 -15.55 45.89
C ASN A 438 -8.84 -14.24 46.71
N ARG A 439 -8.33 -13.13 46.16
CA ARG A 439 -8.31 -11.81 46.80
C ARG A 439 -9.17 -10.83 46.01
N PRO A 440 -10.47 -10.70 46.34
CA PRO A 440 -11.37 -9.75 45.67
C PRO A 440 -11.08 -8.28 46.00
N ASP A 441 -10.23 -8.04 47.00
CA ASP A 441 -9.87 -6.71 47.51
C ASP A 441 -8.89 -5.95 46.59
N ILE A 442 -8.18 -6.67 45.71
CA ILE A 442 -7.25 -6.06 44.76
C ILE A 442 -8.04 -5.62 43.53
N ARG A 443 -8.37 -4.34 43.49
CA ARG A 443 -8.92 -3.68 42.30
C ARG A 443 -8.07 -2.49 41.91
N LEU A 444 -7.92 -2.25 40.61
CA LEU A 444 -7.31 -1.03 40.12
C LEU A 444 -8.39 0.08 40.17
N PRO A 445 -8.34 1.05 41.10
CA PRO A 445 -9.34 2.09 41.16
C PRO A 445 -9.20 3.03 39.96
N ALA A 446 -10.30 3.39 39.32
CA ALA A 446 -10.30 4.47 38.33
C ALA A 446 -9.93 5.80 39.01
N LEU A 447 -8.98 6.53 38.42
CA LEU A 447 -8.58 7.84 38.96
C LEU A 447 -9.70 8.89 38.81
N TRP A 448 -10.60 8.71 37.83
CA TRP A 448 -11.71 9.63 37.59
C TRP A 448 -13.08 8.96 37.68
N PHE A 449 -13.42 8.08 36.72
CA PHE A 449 -14.64 7.28 36.76
C PHE A 449 -14.57 6.13 35.76
N GLU A 450 -15.27 5.04 36.03
CA GLU A 450 -15.40 3.90 35.10
C GLU A 450 -16.52 4.16 34.09
N PRO A 451 -16.22 4.22 32.77
CA PRO A 451 -17.20 4.48 31.72
C PRO A 451 -18.35 3.44 31.70
N LEU A 452 -18.05 2.19 32.05
CA LEU A 452 -19.04 1.10 32.13
C LEU A 452 -20.11 1.36 33.20
N ASN A 453 -19.73 1.95 34.34
CA ASN A 453 -20.65 2.20 35.45
C ASN A 453 -21.43 3.51 35.27
N ARG A 454 -20.89 4.46 34.49
CA ARG A 454 -21.49 5.79 34.29
C ARG A 454 -21.44 6.22 32.82
N PRO A 455 -22.11 5.50 31.90
CA PRO A 455 -22.04 5.77 30.46
C PRO A 455 -22.57 7.16 30.09
N MET A 456 -23.58 7.67 30.80
CA MET A 456 -24.11 9.02 30.56
C MET A 456 -23.08 10.12 30.83
N LYS A 457 -22.23 9.96 31.86
CA LYS A 457 -21.16 10.94 32.13
C LYS A 457 -20.10 10.93 31.04
N MET A 458 -19.77 9.75 30.52
CA MET A 458 -18.87 9.62 29.37
C MET A 458 -19.48 10.26 28.11
N LEU A 459 -20.78 10.06 27.85
CA LEU A 459 -21.46 10.68 26.71
C LEU A 459 -21.41 12.22 26.77
N VAL A 460 -21.72 12.80 27.93
CA VAL A 460 -21.61 14.26 28.16
C VAL A 460 -20.18 14.74 27.90
N PHE A 461 -19.18 14.01 28.39
CA PHE A 461 -17.79 14.35 28.18
C PHE A 461 -17.40 14.30 26.69
N CYS A 462 -17.83 13.26 25.96
CA CYS A 462 -17.61 13.16 24.52
C CYS A 462 -18.22 14.34 23.75
N PHE A 463 -19.45 14.76 24.10
CA PHE A 463 -20.06 15.95 23.50
C PHE A 463 -19.34 17.24 23.88
N ALA A 464 -18.88 17.38 25.12
CA ALA A 464 -18.09 18.54 25.53
C ALA A 464 -16.78 18.65 24.73
N VAL A 465 -16.07 17.54 24.55
CA VAL A 465 -14.86 17.50 23.70
C VAL A 465 -15.21 17.80 22.24
N GLY A 466 -16.30 17.24 21.71
CA GLY A 466 -16.74 17.51 20.34
C GLY A 466 -17.10 18.98 20.09
N ILE A 467 -17.83 19.60 21.02
CA ILE A 467 -18.16 21.03 20.96
C ILE A 467 -16.88 21.88 21.01
N LEU A 468 -15.97 21.57 21.93
CA LEU A 468 -14.68 22.25 22.00
C LEU A 468 -13.89 22.10 20.70
N HIS A 469 -13.86 20.90 20.13
CA HIS A 469 -13.15 20.61 18.89
C HIS A 469 -13.72 21.40 17.69
N LEU A 470 -15.04 21.40 17.50
CA LEU A 470 -15.71 22.17 16.45
C LEU A 470 -15.51 23.67 16.61
N PHE A 471 -15.52 24.16 17.86
CA PHE A 471 -15.27 25.57 18.17
C PHE A 471 -13.82 25.95 17.88
N VAL A 472 -12.83 25.12 18.23
CA VAL A 472 -11.44 25.36 17.83
C VAL A 472 -11.31 25.48 16.30
N GLY A 473 -12.03 24.66 15.53
CA GLY A 473 -12.06 24.75 14.06
C GLY A 473 -12.64 26.07 13.56
N LEU A 474 -13.77 26.52 14.12
CA LEU A 474 -14.32 27.84 13.84
C LEU A 474 -13.35 28.97 14.21
N GLY A 475 -12.66 28.85 15.35
CA GLY A 475 -11.62 29.79 15.77
C GLY A 475 -10.45 29.86 14.77
N ALA A 476 -10.03 28.71 14.23
CA ALA A 476 -9.02 28.67 13.16
C ALA A 476 -9.49 29.40 11.90
N LYS A 477 -10.76 29.22 11.50
CA LYS A 477 -11.35 29.97 10.38
C LYS A 477 -11.32 31.49 10.62
N PHE A 478 -11.68 31.92 11.83
CA PHE A 478 -11.65 33.34 12.19
C PHE A 478 -10.23 33.91 12.12
N TYR A 479 -9.25 33.17 12.63
CA TYR A 479 -7.85 33.57 12.55
C TYR A 479 -7.37 33.72 11.09
N MET A 480 -7.82 32.84 10.18
CA MET A 480 -7.51 32.96 8.75
C MET A 480 -8.09 34.23 8.12
N TYR A 481 -9.36 34.57 8.39
CA TYR A 481 -9.95 35.83 7.91
C TYR A 481 -9.23 37.07 8.43
N VAL A 482 -8.84 37.07 9.71
CA VAL A 482 -8.07 38.18 10.30
C VAL A 482 -6.71 38.31 9.62
N LYS A 483 -6.04 37.19 9.34
CA LYS A 483 -4.75 37.17 8.64
C LYS A 483 -4.85 37.68 7.20
N ASN A 484 -5.96 37.38 6.52
CA ASN A 484 -6.21 37.83 5.14
C ASN A 484 -6.73 39.27 5.05
N GLY A 485 -6.98 39.95 6.18
CA GLY A 485 -7.51 41.31 6.24
C GLY A 485 -9.05 41.42 6.10
N GLU A 486 -9.75 40.29 6.06
CA GLU A 486 -11.20 40.16 5.81
C GLU A 486 -11.99 40.03 7.12
N ILE A 487 -11.81 40.99 8.05
CA ILE A 487 -12.37 40.89 9.41
C ILE A 487 -13.91 40.83 9.40
N TRP A 488 -14.55 41.54 8.47
CA TRP A 488 -16.00 41.54 8.34
C TRP A 488 -16.55 40.17 7.95
N ASP A 489 -15.83 39.43 7.11
CA ASP A 489 -16.20 38.08 6.71
C ASP A 489 -16.10 37.12 7.90
N GLY A 490 -15.05 37.26 8.72
CA GLY A 490 -14.90 36.52 9.97
C GLY A 490 -16.01 36.77 11.00
N ILE A 491 -16.46 38.02 11.17
CA ILE A 491 -17.58 38.31 12.09
C ILE A 491 -18.86 37.61 11.61
N CYS A 492 -19.16 37.70 10.31
CA CYS A 492 -20.39 37.17 9.74
C CYS A 492 -20.41 35.62 9.73
N ASP A 493 -19.30 34.99 9.34
CA ASP A 493 -19.23 33.53 9.16
C ASP A 493 -18.77 32.77 10.39
N VAL A 494 -18.24 33.44 11.41
CA VAL A 494 -17.73 32.76 12.61
C VAL A 494 -18.44 33.23 13.88
N ILE A 495 -18.47 34.53 14.16
CA ILE A 495 -19.03 35.03 15.43
C ILE A 495 -20.53 34.74 15.52
N PHE A 496 -21.29 34.92 14.44
CA PHE A 496 -22.70 34.58 14.45
C PHE A 496 -22.97 33.08 14.61
N TRP A 497 -22.10 32.21 14.08
CA TRP A 497 -22.17 30.76 14.31
C TRP A 497 -21.83 30.38 15.75
N TYR A 498 -20.85 31.03 16.38
CA TYR A 498 -20.59 30.88 17.82
C TYR A 498 -21.78 31.28 18.67
N MET A 499 -22.38 32.45 18.39
CA MET A 499 -23.56 32.93 19.10
C MET A 499 -24.75 31.98 18.92
N MET A 500 -24.99 31.52 17.69
CA MET A 500 -26.11 30.65 17.36
C MET A 500 -25.94 29.25 17.97
N VAL A 501 -24.86 28.52 17.64
CA VAL A 501 -24.65 27.13 18.07
C VAL A 501 -24.31 27.07 19.55
N GLY A 502 -23.39 27.92 20.03
CA GLY A 502 -23.05 28.00 21.44
C GLY A 502 -24.24 28.43 22.30
N GLY A 503 -25.01 29.42 21.82
CA GLY A 503 -26.24 29.85 22.47
C GLY A 503 -27.32 28.75 22.49
N ALA A 504 -27.50 28.01 21.40
CA ALA A 504 -28.44 26.90 21.34
C ALA A 504 -28.06 25.76 22.32
N ILE A 505 -26.78 25.38 22.39
CA ILE A 505 -26.29 24.37 23.32
C ILE A 505 -26.49 24.82 24.76
N ALA A 506 -26.10 26.04 25.09
CA ALA A 506 -26.26 26.56 26.45
C ALA A 506 -27.73 26.79 26.84
N PHE A 507 -28.60 27.10 25.88
CA PHE A 507 -30.05 27.08 26.07
C PHE A 507 -30.56 25.67 26.39
N LEU A 508 -30.13 24.64 25.64
CA LEU A 508 -30.47 23.24 25.94
C LEU A 508 -30.02 22.83 27.35
N LEU A 509 -28.83 23.27 27.78
CA LEU A 509 -28.32 23.04 29.15
C LEU A 509 -29.08 23.82 30.24
N SER A 510 -29.89 24.82 29.87
CA SER A 510 -30.77 25.52 30.81
C SER A 510 -32.11 24.82 31.04
N LEU A 511 -32.48 23.85 30.19
CA LEU A 511 -33.73 23.10 30.30
C LEU A 511 -33.61 21.99 31.35
N PRO A 512 -34.39 22.04 32.45
CA PRO A 512 -34.29 21.04 33.53
C PRO A 512 -34.49 19.60 33.05
N GLN A 513 -35.37 19.39 32.06
CA GLN A 513 -35.67 18.08 31.48
C GLN A 513 -34.45 17.49 30.75
N PHE A 514 -33.65 18.33 30.09
CA PHE A 514 -32.45 17.90 29.38
C PHE A 514 -31.31 17.59 30.36
N THR A 515 -31.11 18.44 31.37
CA THR A 515 -30.09 18.22 32.40
C THR A 515 -30.36 16.96 33.21
N SER A 516 -31.64 16.67 33.53
CA SER A 516 -32.02 15.43 34.21
C SER A 516 -31.79 14.20 33.34
N MET A 517 -32.09 14.30 32.03
CA MET A 517 -31.85 13.21 31.07
C MET A 517 -30.35 12.89 30.94
N MET A 518 -29.51 13.92 30.92
CA MET A 518 -28.05 13.78 30.78
C MET A 518 -27.32 13.51 32.10
N GLY A 519 -28.04 13.46 33.24
CA GLY A 519 -27.48 13.20 34.56
C GLY A 519 -26.55 14.30 35.08
N LEU A 520 -26.79 15.56 34.67
CA LEU A 520 -26.03 16.73 35.09
C LEU A 520 -26.61 17.35 36.36
N THR A 521 -25.75 17.67 37.33
CA THR A 521 -26.13 18.35 38.58
C THR A 521 -26.08 19.88 38.49
N PHE A 522 -25.56 20.41 37.38
CA PHE A 522 -25.46 21.86 37.14
C PHE A 522 -26.61 22.31 36.25
N THR A 523 -27.49 23.15 36.77
CA THR A 523 -28.54 23.83 36.01
C THR A 523 -28.21 25.31 35.90
N LEU A 524 -28.25 25.85 34.69
CA LEU A 524 -28.20 27.30 34.50
C LEU A 524 -29.48 27.93 35.07
N SER A 525 -29.37 29.12 35.67
CA SER A 525 -30.55 29.83 36.15
C SER A 525 -31.50 30.15 34.98
N ALA A 526 -32.82 30.14 35.24
CA ALA A 526 -33.83 30.40 34.20
C ALA A 526 -33.65 31.78 33.53
N GLN A 527 -33.05 32.75 34.22
CA GLN A 527 -32.71 34.07 33.69
C GLN A 527 -31.51 34.00 32.72
N ALA A 528 -30.47 33.24 33.07
CA ALA A 528 -29.33 33.01 32.19
C ALA A 528 -29.75 32.26 30.91
N GLY A 529 -30.65 31.27 31.02
CA GLY A 529 -31.21 30.55 29.88
C GLY A 529 -31.89 31.47 28.87
N LYS A 530 -32.70 32.44 29.34
CA LYS A 530 -33.34 33.45 28.47
C LYS A 530 -32.33 34.35 27.77
N ILE A 531 -31.30 34.83 28.48
CA ILE A 531 -30.25 35.68 27.91
C ILE A 531 -29.50 34.94 26.80
N VAL A 532 -29.10 33.70 27.06
CA VAL A 532 -28.34 32.91 26.10
C VAL A 532 -29.20 32.48 24.90
N GLY A 533 -30.49 32.21 25.13
CA GLY A 533 -31.46 32.01 24.04
C GLY A 533 -31.63 33.24 23.15
N MET A 534 -31.66 34.45 23.73
CA MET A 534 -31.69 35.70 22.95
C MET A 534 -30.41 35.90 22.12
N ILE A 535 -29.25 35.54 22.67
CA ILE A 535 -27.96 35.56 21.96
C ILE A 535 -27.99 34.59 20.76
N ALA A 536 -28.56 33.39 20.95
CA ALA A 536 -28.71 32.42 19.87
C ALA A 536 -29.59 32.94 18.73
N LEU A 537 -30.72 33.58 19.08
CA LEU A 537 -31.60 34.22 18.11
C LEU A 537 -30.90 35.39 17.39
N ALA A 538 -30.15 36.22 18.11
CA ALA A 538 -29.37 37.30 17.51
C ALA A 538 -28.33 36.76 16.51
N GLY A 539 -27.63 35.66 16.83
CA GLY A 539 -26.74 34.97 15.91
C GLY A 539 -27.47 34.43 14.67
N MET A 540 -28.64 33.81 14.86
CA MET A 540 -29.49 33.34 13.75
C MET A 540 -29.91 34.48 12.83
N PHE A 541 -30.39 35.60 13.37
CA PHE A 541 -30.74 36.79 12.59
C PHE A 541 -29.52 37.38 11.87
N GLY A 542 -28.35 37.38 12.54
CA GLY A 542 -27.08 37.76 11.93
C GLY A 542 -26.75 36.95 10.68
N ILE A 543 -26.87 35.61 10.76
CA ILE A 543 -26.63 34.70 9.62
C ILE A 543 -27.63 34.96 8.49
N ILE A 544 -28.93 35.13 8.79
CA ILE A 544 -29.96 35.36 7.77
C ILE A 544 -29.69 36.66 6.99
N LEU A 545 -29.25 37.71 7.68
CA LEU A 545 -28.97 39.00 7.07
C LEU A 545 -27.66 39.02 6.27
N THR A 546 -26.69 38.16 6.61
CA THR A 546 -25.33 38.21 6.05
C THR A 546 -24.99 37.07 5.08
N GLY A 547 -25.67 35.93 5.15
CA GLY A 547 -25.37 34.73 4.36
C GLY A 547 -25.62 34.82 2.85
N GLY A 548 -26.17 35.93 2.35
CA GLY A 548 -26.39 36.16 0.92
C GLY A 548 -25.69 37.41 0.36
N ARG A 549 -24.61 37.85 1.02
CA ARG A 549 -23.84 39.08 0.71
C ARG A 549 -23.37 39.20 -0.75
N GLU A 550 -23.13 38.09 -1.44
CA GLU A 550 -22.73 38.07 -2.85
C GLU A 550 -23.86 38.40 -3.83
N SER A 551 -25.13 38.33 -3.39
CA SER A 551 -26.29 38.52 -4.25
C SER A 551 -26.86 39.94 -4.14
N ARG A 552 -26.95 40.64 -5.27
CA ARG A 552 -27.46 42.02 -5.37
C ARG A 552 -28.97 42.15 -5.08
N ASN A 553 -29.72 41.04 -5.06
CA ASN A 553 -31.17 41.00 -4.83
C ASN A 553 -31.50 40.65 -3.37
N TRP A 554 -32.19 41.54 -2.66
CA TRP A 554 -32.59 41.39 -1.25
C TRP A 554 -33.33 40.07 -0.94
N GLY A 555 -34.29 39.66 -1.79
CA GLY A 555 -35.02 38.41 -1.61
C GLY A 555 -34.15 37.15 -1.75
N LYS A 556 -33.21 37.13 -2.71
CA LYS A 556 -32.25 36.03 -2.86
C LYS A 556 -31.24 35.98 -1.71
N ARG A 557 -30.90 37.15 -1.15
CA ARG A 557 -30.01 37.27 0.00
C ARG A 557 -30.60 36.64 1.26
N ILE A 558 -31.86 36.96 1.58
CA ILE A 558 -32.58 36.35 2.71
C ILE A 558 -32.79 34.85 2.48
N LEU A 559 -33.12 34.42 1.25
CA LEU A 559 -33.29 32.99 0.95
C LEU A 559 -31.99 32.19 1.14
N LYS A 560 -30.85 32.72 0.67
CA LYS A 560 -29.53 32.14 0.94
C LYS A 560 -29.17 32.15 2.43
N GLY A 561 -29.49 33.22 3.16
CA GLY A 561 -29.29 33.30 4.61
C GLY A 561 -30.13 32.29 5.41
N LEU A 562 -31.39 32.09 5.02
CA LEU A 562 -32.25 31.04 5.59
C LEU A 562 -31.72 29.64 5.29
N TYR A 563 -31.19 29.41 4.08
CA TYR A 563 -30.48 28.18 3.76
C TYR A 563 -29.20 28.02 4.60
N GLY A 564 -28.46 29.10 4.84
CA GLY A 564 -27.30 29.10 5.75
C GLY A 564 -27.67 28.65 7.17
N VAL A 565 -28.81 29.14 7.70
CA VAL A 565 -29.34 28.70 9.00
C VAL A 565 -29.68 27.20 9.02
N TYR A 566 -30.11 26.62 7.89
CA TYR A 566 -30.32 25.16 7.79
C TYR A 566 -29.04 24.36 8.08
N GLY A 567 -27.85 24.96 7.91
CA GLY A 567 -26.56 24.40 8.31
C GLY A 567 -26.46 24.01 9.79
N ILE A 568 -27.35 24.49 10.66
CA ILE A 568 -27.40 24.07 12.08
C ILE A 568 -27.68 22.57 12.22
N THR A 569 -28.42 21.99 11.27
CA THR A 569 -28.65 20.55 11.22
C THR A 569 -27.35 19.78 11.02
N GLY A 570 -26.42 20.32 10.22
CA GLY A 570 -25.06 19.83 10.07
C GLY A 570 -24.28 19.88 11.38
N TYR A 571 -24.26 21.02 12.07
CA TYR A 571 -23.59 21.13 13.39
C TYR A 571 -24.18 20.17 14.44
N LEU A 572 -25.49 19.98 14.46
CA LEU A 572 -26.12 18.99 15.34
C LEU A 572 -25.67 17.57 14.98
N SER A 573 -25.65 17.23 13.70
CA SER A 573 -25.12 15.94 13.22
C SER A 573 -23.65 15.75 13.62
N ASP A 574 -22.82 16.78 13.47
CA ASP A 574 -21.40 16.74 13.80
C ASP A 574 -21.19 16.55 15.31
N ILE A 575 -21.96 17.22 16.17
CA ILE A 575 -21.87 17.04 17.63
C ILE A 575 -22.33 15.63 18.03
N LEU A 576 -23.46 15.17 17.49
CA LEU A 576 -23.98 13.82 17.76
C LEU A 576 -23.01 12.73 17.30
N SER A 577 -22.24 13.00 16.25
CA SER A 577 -21.19 12.15 15.74
C SER A 577 -20.13 11.77 16.78
N TYR A 578 -19.84 12.66 17.75
CA TYR A 578 -18.88 12.38 18.83
C TYR A 578 -19.37 11.32 19.82
N SER A 579 -20.65 10.90 19.76
CA SER A 579 -21.12 9.71 20.48
C SER A 579 -20.33 8.44 20.11
N ARG A 580 -19.69 8.40 18.92
CA ARG A 580 -18.79 7.31 18.53
C ARG A 580 -17.64 7.11 19.52
N LEU A 581 -17.13 8.19 20.13
CA LEU A 581 -16.07 8.12 21.15
C LEU A 581 -16.50 7.22 22.32
N LEU A 582 -17.76 7.38 22.78
CA LEU A 582 -18.34 6.53 23.81
C LEU A 582 -18.45 5.08 23.33
N ALA A 583 -19.03 4.86 22.15
CA ALA A 583 -19.27 3.52 21.62
C ALA A 583 -17.97 2.70 21.51
N LEU A 584 -16.90 3.30 20.97
CA LEU A 584 -15.60 2.65 20.80
C LEU A 584 -14.86 2.44 22.14
N GLY A 585 -14.88 3.44 23.03
CA GLY A 585 -14.27 3.32 24.36
C GLY A 585 -14.92 2.23 25.21
N LEU A 586 -16.25 2.13 25.16
CA LEU A 586 -16.99 1.04 25.80
C LEU A 586 -16.72 -0.31 25.12
N ALA A 587 -16.73 -0.38 23.79
CA ALA A 587 -16.47 -1.62 23.06
C ALA A 587 -15.11 -2.23 23.42
N THR A 588 -14.05 -1.41 23.48
CA THR A 588 -12.71 -1.86 23.86
C THR A 588 -12.71 -2.53 25.24
N SER A 589 -13.35 -1.88 26.21
CA SER A 589 -13.42 -2.35 27.60
C SER A 589 -14.30 -3.59 27.76
N VAL A 590 -15.48 -3.61 27.12
CA VAL A 590 -16.42 -4.75 27.17
C VAL A 590 -15.81 -5.99 26.54
N ILE A 591 -15.21 -5.87 25.35
CA ILE A 591 -14.61 -7.02 24.65
C ILE A 591 -13.44 -7.59 25.45
N ALA A 592 -12.58 -6.72 26.02
CA ALA A 592 -11.50 -7.15 26.90
C ALA A 592 -12.05 -7.94 28.10
N THR A 593 -13.10 -7.43 28.76
CA THR A 593 -13.75 -8.11 29.89
C THR A 593 -14.39 -9.44 29.50
N VAL A 594 -14.97 -9.57 28.31
CA VAL A 594 -15.51 -10.84 27.82
C VAL A 594 -14.39 -11.88 27.63
N PHE A 595 -13.26 -11.50 27.04
CA PHE A 595 -12.11 -12.40 26.90
C PHE A 595 -11.54 -12.83 28.25
N ASN A 596 -11.40 -11.89 29.20
CA ASN A 596 -10.94 -12.21 30.56
C ASN A 596 -11.86 -13.21 31.25
N LYS A 597 -13.17 -12.95 31.20
CA LYS A 597 -14.18 -13.83 31.80
C LYS A 597 -14.15 -15.20 31.17
N MET A 598 -14.18 -15.30 29.85
CA MET A 598 -14.13 -16.56 29.11
C MET A 598 -12.86 -17.37 29.43
N GLY A 599 -11.70 -16.72 29.51
CA GLY A 599 -10.45 -17.37 29.89
C GLY A 599 -10.46 -17.89 31.34
N SER A 600 -11.15 -17.20 32.25
CA SER A 600 -11.20 -17.54 33.68
C SER A 600 -12.19 -18.66 34.04
N MET A 601 -13.06 -19.07 33.11
CA MET A 601 -14.14 -20.04 33.37
C MET A 601 -13.66 -21.43 33.83
N LEU A 602 -12.43 -21.81 33.49
CA LEU A 602 -11.84 -23.11 33.87
C LEU A 602 -11.20 -23.12 35.27
N GLY A 603 -11.30 -22.00 36.00
CA GLY A 603 -10.85 -21.88 37.39
C GLY A 603 -9.33 -22.04 37.58
N ASN A 604 -8.91 -22.21 38.84
CA ASN A 604 -7.50 -22.28 39.25
C ASN A 604 -6.85 -23.67 39.02
N SER A 605 -7.28 -24.42 38.02
CA SER A 605 -6.63 -25.68 37.64
C SER A 605 -5.39 -25.39 36.79
N VAL A 606 -4.37 -26.27 36.82
CA VAL A 606 -3.16 -26.12 35.98
C VAL A 606 -3.54 -26.01 34.49
N GLY A 607 -4.52 -26.80 34.05
CA GLY A 607 -5.09 -26.68 32.70
C GLY A 607 -5.81 -25.35 32.45
N GLY A 608 -6.56 -24.85 33.46
CA GLY A 608 -7.24 -23.55 33.40
C GLY A 608 -6.28 -22.37 33.25
N VAL A 609 -5.13 -22.38 33.94
CA VAL A 609 -4.09 -21.34 33.80
C VAL A 609 -3.52 -21.31 32.38
N ILE A 610 -3.23 -22.48 31.80
CA ILE A 610 -2.68 -22.57 30.43
C ILE A 610 -3.69 -22.02 29.42
N VAL A 611 -4.96 -22.43 29.53
CA VAL A 611 -6.03 -21.93 28.64
C VAL A 611 -6.24 -20.44 28.84
N PHE A 612 -6.23 -19.93 30.08
CA PHE A 612 -6.32 -18.50 30.36
C PHE A 612 -5.22 -17.73 29.64
N ILE A 613 -3.95 -18.15 29.74
CA ILE A 613 -2.83 -17.48 29.06
C ILE A 613 -3.03 -17.45 27.54
N VAL A 614 -3.43 -18.58 26.94
CA VAL A 614 -3.65 -18.66 25.49
C VAL A 614 -4.78 -17.73 25.05
N VAL A 615 -5.93 -17.80 25.74
CA VAL A 615 -7.10 -16.93 25.46
C VAL A 615 -6.76 -15.46 25.71
N PHE A 616 -5.99 -15.16 26.76
CA PHE A 616 -5.56 -13.81 27.11
C PHE A 616 -4.68 -13.21 26.02
N ILE A 617 -3.64 -13.94 25.58
CA ILE A 617 -2.73 -13.47 24.53
C ILE A 617 -3.48 -13.26 23.21
N ILE A 618 -4.25 -14.26 22.76
CA ILE A 618 -4.98 -14.18 21.49
C ILE A 618 -6.05 -13.11 21.55
N GLY A 619 -6.88 -13.12 22.60
CA GLY A 619 -8.00 -12.22 22.80
C GLY A 619 -7.55 -10.76 22.87
N HIS A 620 -6.53 -10.44 23.68
CA HIS A 620 -6.05 -9.07 23.78
C HIS A 620 -5.25 -8.62 22.57
N THR A 621 -4.54 -9.51 21.87
CA THR A 621 -3.89 -9.15 20.59
C THR A 621 -4.93 -8.77 19.54
N MET A 622 -6.00 -9.57 19.41
CA MET A 622 -7.11 -9.29 18.50
C MET A 622 -7.85 -8.01 18.92
N ASN A 623 -8.13 -7.84 20.22
CA ASN A 623 -8.81 -6.67 20.74
C ASN A 623 -8.02 -5.38 20.51
N LEU A 624 -6.69 -5.42 20.72
CA LEU A 624 -5.80 -4.31 20.41
C LEU A 624 -5.83 -4.00 18.91
N ALA A 625 -5.69 -4.99 18.05
CA ALA A 625 -5.64 -4.79 16.60
C ALA A 625 -6.94 -4.16 16.05
N ILE A 626 -8.09 -4.69 16.44
CA ILE A 626 -9.40 -4.23 15.94
C ILE A 626 -9.73 -2.84 16.50
N ASN A 627 -9.58 -2.62 17.81
CA ASN A 627 -9.94 -1.34 18.39
C ASN A 627 -8.93 -0.24 18.09
N ALA A 628 -7.64 -0.55 17.95
CA ALA A 628 -6.67 0.46 17.51
C ALA A 628 -6.93 0.89 16.05
N LEU A 629 -7.26 -0.05 15.17
CA LEU A 629 -7.67 0.27 13.79
C LEU A 629 -9.00 1.05 13.77
N GLY A 630 -9.97 0.64 14.58
CA GLY A 630 -11.24 1.35 14.74
C GLY A 630 -11.04 2.78 15.25
N ALA A 631 -10.23 2.96 16.29
CA ALA A 631 -9.86 4.26 16.82
C ALA A 631 -9.15 5.13 15.77
N TYR A 632 -8.23 4.56 14.99
CA TYR A 632 -7.56 5.27 13.89
C TYR A 632 -8.55 5.77 12.84
N VAL A 633 -9.40 4.89 12.31
CA VAL A 633 -10.37 5.23 11.24
C VAL A 633 -11.41 6.23 11.72
N HIS A 634 -11.95 6.04 12.94
CA HIS A 634 -12.97 6.94 13.46
C HIS A 634 -12.39 8.29 13.91
N THR A 635 -11.14 8.34 14.37
CA THR A 635 -10.47 9.62 14.62
C THR A 635 -10.25 10.37 13.30
N ASN A 636 -9.73 9.69 12.26
CA ASN A 636 -9.61 10.29 10.92
C ASN A 636 -10.96 10.80 10.40
N ARG A 637 -12.05 10.08 10.66
CA ARG A 637 -13.40 10.55 10.29
C ARG A 637 -13.72 11.90 10.95
N LEU A 638 -13.59 11.96 12.28
CA LEU A 638 -13.84 13.18 13.07
C LEU A 638 -12.99 14.37 12.60
N GLU A 639 -11.74 14.13 12.22
CA GLU A 639 -10.87 15.18 11.67
C GLU A 639 -11.29 15.59 10.25
N PHE A 640 -11.51 14.63 9.34
CA PHE A 640 -11.73 14.94 7.92
C PHE A 640 -13.11 15.50 7.60
N VAL A 641 -14.14 15.06 8.33
CA VAL A 641 -15.52 15.42 8.01
C VAL A 641 -16.05 16.46 8.98
N GLU A 642 -15.85 16.25 10.29
CA GLU A 642 -16.38 17.13 11.31
C GLU A 642 -15.48 18.37 11.55
N PHE A 643 -14.15 18.23 11.53
CA PHE A 643 -13.21 19.33 11.82
C PHE A 643 -12.79 20.13 10.57
N PHE A 644 -12.22 19.49 9.55
CA PHE A 644 -11.75 20.16 8.32
C PHE A 644 -12.87 20.86 7.57
N GLY A 645 -14.07 20.28 7.55
CA GLY A 645 -15.25 20.91 6.94
C GLY A 645 -15.65 22.26 7.55
N LYS A 646 -15.03 22.71 8.65
CA LYS A 646 -15.28 24.03 9.26
C LYS A 646 -14.35 25.13 8.79
N PHE A 647 -13.12 24.82 8.36
CA PHE A 647 -12.11 25.85 8.11
C PHE A 647 -11.07 25.52 7.03
N TYR A 648 -11.07 24.31 6.48
CA TYR A 648 -10.02 23.80 5.62
C TYR A 648 -10.61 23.31 4.29
N ASP A 649 -10.39 24.09 3.22
CA ASP A 649 -10.86 23.73 1.88
C ASP A 649 -9.81 22.86 1.14
N GLY A 650 -8.52 23.06 1.46
CA GLY A 650 -7.41 22.25 0.96
C GLY A 650 -7.12 22.48 -0.53
N GLY A 651 -6.63 21.44 -1.20
CA GLY A 651 -6.37 21.46 -2.65
C GLY A 651 -4.98 21.94 -3.06
N GLY A 652 -4.04 22.06 -2.11
CA GLY A 652 -2.65 22.37 -2.41
C GLY A 652 -1.91 21.25 -3.14
N ARG A 653 -1.00 21.62 -4.06
CA ARG A 653 -0.12 20.69 -4.76
C ARG A 653 1.10 20.33 -3.89
N PRO A 654 1.45 19.05 -3.72
CA PRO A 654 2.65 18.67 -2.97
C PRO A 654 3.93 19.10 -3.68
N PHE A 655 4.93 19.50 -2.88
CA PHE A 655 6.29 19.70 -3.37
C PHE A 655 6.96 18.36 -3.65
N GLU A 656 7.24 18.10 -4.92
CA GLU A 656 7.92 16.89 -5.40
C GLU A 656 9.33 17.27 -5.87
N PRO A 657 10.33 17.27 -4.98
CA PRO A 657 11.69 17.62 -5.38
C PRO A 657 12.24 16.59 -6.35
N PHE A 658 13.06 17.05 -7.28
CA PHE A 658 13.92 16.18 -8.08
C PHE A 658 14.99 15.57 -7.16
N ALA A 659 14.69 14.37 -6.65
CA ALA A 659 15.50 13.68 -5.65
C ALA A 659 15.89 12.26 -6.12
N VAL A 660 16.84 11.65 -5.40
CA VAL A 660 17.25 10.25 -5.65
C VAL A 660 16.17 9.28 -5.12
N HIS A 661 15.36 8.74 -6.03
CA HIS A 661 14.39 7.67 -5.75
C HIS A 661 15.02 6.29 -5.90
N THR A 662 15.60 5.78 -4.82
CA THR A 662 16.21 4.45 -4.77
C THR A 662 15.40 3.49 -3.92
N LYS A 663 15.48 2.19 -4.21
CA LYS A 663 14.79 1.15 -3.44
C LYS A 663 15.71 0.48 -2.43
N TYR A 664 16.99 0.31 -2.76
CA TYR A 664 17.92 -0.51 -1.97
C TYR A 664 19.00 0.31 -1.26
N TYR A 665 19.55 1.35 -1.91
CA TYR A 665 20.69 2.11 -1.39
C TYR A 665 20.40 3.60 -1.21
N LYS A 666 20.86 4.19 -0.11
CA LYS A 666 20.92 5.64 0.10
C LYS A 666 22.37 6.07 -0.02
N ILE A 667 22.66 6.97 -0.96
CA ILE A 667 24.01 7.52 -1.13
C ILE A 667 24.21 8.54 -0.01
N GLU A 668 25.24 8.35 0.82
CA GLU A 668 25.66 9.36 1.80
C GLU A 668 26.79 10.18 1.20
N GLU A 669 26.66 11.50 1.26
CA GLU A 669 27.79 12.39 1.08
C GLU A 669 28.68 12.26 2.32
N ASP A 670 30.01 12.21 2.13
CA ASP A 670 30.92 12.43 3.23
C ASP A 670 30.63 13.86 3.74
N ASP A 671 30.09 13.98 4.97
CA ASP A 671 29.98 15.25 5.71
C ASP A 671 31.38 15.73 6.09
N SER A 672 32.24 15.94 5.10
CA SER A 672 33.54 16.58 5.20
C SER A 672 33.57 17.76 4.24
N GLU A 673 32.79 18.79 4.57
CA GLU A 673 33.23 20.18 4.79
C GLU A 673 32.05 21.12 5.10
#